data_AF-A0A5N5Z8G3-F1
#
_entry.id   AF-A0A5N5Z8G3-F1
#
_cell.length_a   1.000
_cell.length_b   1.000
_cell.length_c   1.000
_cell.angle_alpha   90.00
_cell.angle_beta   90.00
_cell.angle_gamma   90.00
#
_symmetry.space_group_name_H-M   'P 1'
#
loop_
_entity.id
_entity.type
_entity.pdbx_description
1 polymer ?
#
loop_
_entity_poly.entity_id
_entity_poly.type
_entity_poly.pdbx_seq_one_letter_code
_entity_poly.pdbx_strand_id
1 'polypeptide(L)'
;MKNNVIAHIAFCLLACLSVNAQRISSDSIKKLNDEAFGLSRDYKFGQALSYNYLSIQHALKNEDDNSLASSYYTLANTYRRMQYFDKAEKYFKKSLAIHQELRNKRDILLVYQDLARMCMNQVKYAAAHHYLQTGYELAATSNKVEDIMLLDWAKIALLQAEERYDDVLTFVEEVKKRVEASTDSELFYTARMNYLEFTQGDAYFHLDDYENALTFLEKHIKNEYVHVNDLATSYHQLGIIYKSQGNFTKQREAELKYQQNLKEQLESDQQRLEEELQTDYSLSKDQIQLDVLEEENYQKSIIVNRFKVVLVIIILLLIGCVILGTLIIKAIYKKIKSNRLLRIKHNKLEEAKLKAEMTSKTKSNFFSMMSHELRTPLYAVTGITHLLLEENPRPSQQQYLKSLKFSSDHLLSLVNNILQVNKLEDNTITIGASTFNLKANIDNIIKSFDLLIKDRENELHIAYDSEIPELLVGDSLKISQILINLISNAIKFTKKGTIRLSVEKVAETEHDVQLHFCVQDTGIGIPKEKQEKVFEMFSQNHNVVNEEYQGSGLGLSIVKKLLQLYDSEIHLESTENVGTTFTFDIRFPKATENTDAKAELDIEDVDFSHLKMLVVDDNKINQMLTKKILSTKKIATDIVASGAEAIEIVKNNHYDLILMDIHMPEMDGYEATSAIRKFNKKVPIIAFTAVSLDDSLPKIINSGMNDMIIKPFVASQLFALIRKYMEV
;
A
#
# COMPACT_ATOMS: atom_id res chain seq x y z
N MET A 1 38.92 -19.92 -3.92
CA MET A 1 38.97 -18.76 -4.84
C MET A 1 38.66 -17.40 -4.21
N LYS A 2 37.90 -17.28 -3.10
CA LYS A 2 37.58 -15.97 -2.49
C LYS A 2 38.72 -15.29 -1.69
N ASN A 3 39.69 -16.03 -1.15
CA ASN A 3 40.78 -15.45 -0.35
C ASN A 3 41.92 -14.82 -1.18
N ASN A 4 42.09 -15.20 -2.45
CA ASN A 4 43.18 -14.68 -3.29
C ASN A 4 42.89 -13.28 -3.84
N VAL A 5 41.61 -12.90 -3.99
CA VAL A 5 41.22 -11.59 -4.53
C VAL A 5 41.49 -10.48 -3.51
N ILE A 6 41.20 -10.71 -2.23
CA ILE A 6 41.46 -9.74 -1.16
C ILE A 6 42.97 -9.58 -0.93
N ALA A 7 43.73 -10.67 -0.99
CA ALA A 7 45.19 -10.64 -0.89
C ALA A 7 45.84 -9.93 -2.09
N HIS A 8 45.33 -10.10 -3.32
CA HIS A 8 45.84 -9.38 -4.49
C HIS A 8 45.49 -7.89 -4.46
N ILE A 9 44.30 -7.51 -3.99
CA ILE A 9 43.93 -6.10 -3.82
C ILE A 9 44.80 -5.43 -2.74
N ALA A 10 45.07 -6.12 -1.63
CA ALA A 10 45.97 -5.63 -0.59
C ALA A 10 47.44 -5.53 -1.08
N PHE A 11 47.90 -6.50 -1.89
CA PHE A 11 49.25 -6.50 -2.45
C PHE A 11 49.43 -5.40 -3.51
N CYS A 12 48.41 -5.11 -4.33
CA CYS A 12 48.43 -3.97 -5.25
C CYS A 12 48.38 -2.61 -4.52
N LEU A 13 47.66 -2.51 -3.40
CA LEU A 13 47.66 -1.30 -2.55
C LEU A 13 49.01 -1.06 -1.85
N LEU A 14 49.71 -2.13 -1.45
CA LEU A 14 51.05 -2.06 -0.84
C LEU A 14 52.17 -1.82 -1.86
N ALA A 15 52.04 -2.34 -3.09
CA ALA A 15 53.05 -2.14 -4.14
C ALA A 15 53.05 -0.71 -4.73
N CYS A 16 51.96 0.04 -4.60
CA CYS A 16 51.92 1.47 -4.97
C CYS A 16 52.61 2.40 -3.96
N LEU A 17 53.00 1.91 -2.77
CA LEU A 17 53.61 2.72 -1.71
C LEU A 17 55.14 2.71 -1.71
N SER A 18 55.80 2.00 -2.61
CA SER A 18 57.26 1.86 -2.62
C SER A 18 57.90 2.26 -3.95
N VAL A 19 57.74 3.52 -4.35
CA VAL A 19 58.70 4.19 -5.24
C VAL A 19 59.31 5.34 -4.45
N ASN A 20 60.25 5.02 -3.57
CA ASN A 20 61.04 6.02 -2.87
C ASN A 20 62.09 6.55 -3.84
N ALA A 21 61.69 7.50 -4.70
CA ALA A 21 62.66 8.43 -5.27
C ALA A 21 63.29 9.17 -4.09
N GLN A 22 64.63 9.21 -4.05
CA GLN A 22 65.40 9.83 -2.98
C GLN A 22 64.97 11.30 -2.87
N ARG A 23 64.07 11.59 -1.91
CA ARG A 23 63.50 12.93 -1.69
C ARG A 23 64.62 13.85 -1.23
N ILE A 24 64.77 14.97 -1.91
CA ILE A 24 65.75 16.00 -1.54
C ILE A 24 65.20 16.71 -0.30
N SER A 25 66.04 17.07 0.68
CA SER A 25 65.54 17.74 1.89
C SER A 25 64.92 19.12 1.54
N SER A 26 63.83 19.49 2.21
CA SER A 26 63.26 20.84 2.17
C SER A 26 64.30 21.91 2.53
N ASP A 27 65.26 21.58 3.41
CA ASP A 27 66.36 22.49 3.78
C ASP A 27 67.30 22.77 2.60
N SER A 28 67.46 21.80 1.69
CA SER A 28 68.23 21.99 0.48
C SER A 28 67.51 22.93 -0.50
N ILE A 29 66.18 22.84 -0.61
CA ILE A 29 65.39 23.75 -1.46
C ILE A 29 65.42 25.17 -0.90
N LYS A 30 65.26 25.32 0.41
CA LYS A 30 65.38 26.62 1.08
C LYS A 30 66.75 27.25 0.83
N LYS A 31 67.84 26.49 0.96
CA LYS A 31 69.19 26.98 0.65
C LYS A 31 69.32 27.45 -0.80
N LEU A 32 68.76 26.73 -1.76
CA LEU A 32 68.77 27.17 -3.17
C LEU A 32 68.03 28.49 -3.35
N ASN A 33 66.88 28.66 -2.68
CA ASN A 33 66.11 29.91 -2.71
C ASN A 33 66.87 31.08 -2.05
N ASP A 34 67.53 30.84 -0.92
CA ASP A 34 68.33 31.85 -0.22
C ASP A 34 69.53 32.32 -1.08
N GLU A 35 70.24 31.37 -1.72
CA GLU A 35 71.33 31.66 -2.66
C GLU A 35 70.82 32.42 -3.90
N ALA A 36 69.70 32.00 -4.48
CA ALA A 36 69.08 32.69 -5.61
C ALA A 36 68.69 34.13 -5.26
N PHE A 37 68.12 34.35 -4.07
CA PHE A 37 67.78 35.68 -3.59
C PHE A 37 69.01 36.58 -3.43
N GLY A 38 70.09 36.04 -2.84
CA GLY A 38 71.37 36.74 -2.68
C GLY A 38 72.00 37.12 -4.02
N LEU A 39 72.13 36.16 -4.94
CA LEU A 39 72.65 36.38 -6.29
C LEU A 39 71.81 37.41 -7.07
N SER A 40 70.50 37.35 -6.93
CA SER A 40 69.59 38.31 -7.57
C SER A 40 69.71 39.73 -7.01
N ARG A 41 70.06 39.88 -5.73
CA ARG A 41 70.36 41.19 -5.13
C ARG A 41 71.68 41.75 -5.66
N ASP A 42 72.65 40.89 -5.90
CA ASP A 42 73.99 41.24 -6.40
C ASP A 42 74.05 41.29 -7.95
N TYR A 43 72.89 41.38 -8.61
CA TYR A 43 72.69 41.46 -10.07
C TYR A 43 73.21 40.28 -10.90
N LYS A 44 73.54 39.14 -10.28
CA LYS A 44 73.98 37.91 -10.96
C LYS A 44 72.79 37.07 -11.42
N PHE A 45 72.02 37.60 -12.37
CA PHE A 45 70.71 37.04 -12.72
C PHE A 45 70.77 35.65 -13.36
N GLY A 46 71.76 35.36 -14.21
CA GLY A 46 71.92 34.03 -14.81
C GLY A 46 72.01 32.93 -13.77
N GLN A 47 72.87 33.13 -12.76
CA GLN A 47 73.02 32.17 -11.66
C GLN A 47 71.75 32.12 -10.81
N ALA A 48 71.19 33.28 -10.43
CA ALA A 48 69.96 33.33 -9.64
C ALA A 48 68.80 32.56 -10.29
N LEU A 49 68.62 32.70 -11.61
CA LEU A 49 67.59 31.99 -12.35
C LEU A 49 67.85 30.47 -12.39
N SER A 50 69.08 30.01 -12.61
CA SER A 50 69.40 28.58 -12.55
C SER A 50 69.13 27.97 -11.16
N TYR A 51 69.47 28.67 -10.08
CA TYR A 51 69.15 28.21 -8.71
C TYR A 51 67.64 28.19 -8.45
N ASN A 52 66.89 29.21 -8.91
CA ASN A 52 65.43 29.24 -8.83
C ASN A 52 64.80 28.07 -9.61
N TYR A 53 65.25 27.80 -10.84
CA TYR A 53 64.71 26.69 -11.61
C TYR A 53 65.01 25.35 -10.95
N LEU A 54 66.23 25.15 -10.46
CA LEU A 54 66.60 23.93 -9.74
C LEU A 54 65.76 23.74 -8.48
N SER A 55 65.49 24.81 -7.73
CA SER A 55 64.67 24.77 -6.51
C SER A 55 63.22 24.39 -6.84
N ILE A 56 62.64 24.95 -7.91
CA ILE A 56 61.30 24.58 -8.39
C ILE A 56 61.26 23.13 -8.86
N GLN A 57 62.25 22.67 -9.63
CA GLN A 57 62.33 21.27 -10.08
C GLN A 57 62.38 20.30 -8.90
N HIS A 58 63.14 20.62 -7.86
CA HIS A 58 63.20 19.82 -6.63
C HIS A 58 61.89 19.84 -5.86
N ALA A 59 61.24 21.00 -5.73
CA ALA A 59 59.94 21.11 -5.07
C ALA A 59 58.85 20.32 -5.80
N LEU A 60 58.78 20.43 -7.13
CA LEU A 60 57.86 19.67 -7.99
C LEU A 60 58.09 18.15 -7.91
N LYS A 61 59.35 17.72 -7.83
CA LYS A 61 59.71 16.30 -7.69
C LYS A 61 59.41 15.75 -6.29
N ASN A 62 59.54 16.58 -5.27
CA ASN A 62 59.26 16.22 -3.89
C ASN A 62 57.76 16.30 -3.52
N GLU A 63 56.94 16.89 -4.40
CA GLU A 63 55.54 17.20 -4.12
C GLU A 63 55.40 18.09 -2.86
N ASP A 64 56.31 19.06 -2.71
CA ASP A 64 56.36 19.99 -1.58
C ASP A 64 55.82 21.37 -2.02
N ASP A 65 54.52 21.57 -1.84
CA ASP A 65 53.82 22.78 -2.24
C ASP A 65 54.32 24.04 -1.52
N ASN A 66 54.75 23.90 -0.26
CA ASN A 66 55.23 25.06 0.50
C ASN A 66 56.58 25.54 -0.05
N SER A 67 57.51 24.61 -0.28
CA SER A 67 58.79 24.93 -0.93
C SER A 67 58.58 25.42 -2.37
N LEU A 68 57.61 24.85 -3.10
CA LEU A 68 57.27 25.28 -4.46
C LEU A 68 56.77 26.74 -4.49
N ALA A 69 55.88 27.10 -3.58
CA ALA A 69 55.36 28.45 -3.46
C ALA A 69 56.46 29.47 -3.12
N SER A 70 57.37 29.13 -2.20
CA SER A 70 58.54 29.95 -1.89
C SER A 70 59.51 30.07 -3.08
N SER A 71 59.74 28.99 -3.82
CA SER A 71 60.59 29.01 -5.01
C SER A 71 60.01 29.87 -6.14
N TYR A 72 58.70 29.81 -6.37
CA TYR A 72 58.03 30.73 -7.31
C TYR A 72 58.09 32.19 -6.86
N TYR A 73 57.98 32.46 -5.56
CA TYR A 73 58.13 33.81 -5.02
C TYR A 73 59.54 34.37 -5.25
N THR A 74 60.59 33.57 -5.01
CA THR A 74 61.98 34.00 -5.26
C THR A 74 62.22 34.23 -6.75
N LEU A 75 61.73 33.34 -7.62
CA LEU A 75 61.82 33.51 -9.08
C LEU A 75 61.10 34.78 -9.56
N ALA A 76 59.91 35.06 -9.03
CA ALA A 76 59.16 36.27 -9.34
C ALA A 76 59.93 37.53 -8.94
N ASN A 77 60.57 37.52 -7.77
CA ASN A 77 61.41 38.62 -7.31
C ASN A 77 62.66 38.81 -8.18
N THR A 78 63.28 37.73 -8.67
CA THR A 78 64.38 37.81 -9.64
C THR A 78 63.92 38.48 -10.94
N TYR A 79 62.79 38.04 -11.51
CA TYR A 79 62.24 38.69 -12.71
C TYR A 79 61.84 40.14 -12.49
N ARG A 80 61.31 40.49 -11.32
CA ARG A 80 60.97 41.87 -10.97
C ARG A 80 62.21 42.77 -10.97
N ARG A 81 63.35 42.27 -10.47
CA ARG A 81 64.63 43.00 -10.46
C ARG A 81 65.24 43.15 -11.86
N MET A 82 65.00 42.17 -12.73
CA MET A 82 65.31 42.24 -14.17
C MET A 82 64.30 43.09 -14.96
N GLN A 83 63.29 43.68 -14.31
CA GLN A 83 62.22 44.46 -14.98
C GLN A 83 61.35 43.65 -15.96
N TYR A 84 61.41 42.32 -15.94
CA TYR A 84 60.49 41.43 -16.65
C TYR A 84 59.18 41.28 -15.88
N PHE A 85 58.42 42.38 -15.80
CA PHE A 85 57.24 42.48 -14.97
C PHE A 85 56.14 41.48 -15.31
N ASP A 86 55.95 41.14 -16.59
CA ASP A 86 54.94 40.14 -16.98
C ASP A 86 55.28 38.73 -16.45
N LYS A 87 56.57 38.36 -16.49
CA LYS A 87 57.05 37.09 -15.92
C LYS A 87 56.97 37.14 -14.39
N ALA A 88 57.36 38.25 -13.77
CA ALA A 88 57.25 38.44 -12.33
C ALA A 88 55.80 38.29 -11.85
N GLU A 89 54.85 38.95 -12.51
CA GLU A 89 53.42 38.87 -12.19
C GLU A 89 52.90 37.42 -12.29
N LYS A 90 53.26 36.70 -13.37
CA LYS A 90 52.90 35.30 -13.57
C LYS A 90 53.33 34.44 -12.37
N TYR A 91 54.59 34.55 -11.95
CA TYR A 91 55.12 33.70 -10.87
C TYR A 91 54.69 34.15 -9.48
N PHE A 92 54.49 35.46 -9.23
CA PHE A 92 53.86 35.92 -7.99
C PHE A 92 52.44 35.37 -7.85
N LYS A 93 51.65 35.37 -8.92
CA LYS A 93 50.29 34.79 -8.91
C LYS A 93 50.31 33.28 -8.67
N LYS A 94 51.27 32.55 -9.24
CA LYS A 94 51.46 31.11 -8.94
C LYS A 94 51.79 30.86 -7.48
N SER A 95 52.74 31.62 -6.92
CA SER A 95 53.09 31.54 -5.49
C SER A 95 51.89 31.87 -4.59
N LEU A 96 51.16 32.94 -4.91
CA LEU A 96 49.97 33.37 -4.18
C LEU A 96 48.90 32.27 -4.12
N ALA A 97 48.57 31.65 -5.26
CA ALA A 97 47.55 30.62 -5.34
C ALA A 97 47.86 29.43 -4.42
N ILE A 98 49.12 28.97 -4.42
CA ILE A 98 49.55 27.86 -3.57
C ILE A 98 49.53 28.27 -2.09
N HIS A 99 50.05 29.46 -1.74
CA HIS A 99 50.01 29.93 -0.35
C HIS A 99 48.58 30.12 0.18
N GLN A 100 47.62 30.49 -0.67
CA GLN A 100 46.19 30.56 -0.33
C GLN A 100 45.62 29.18 -0.02
N GLU A 101 45.94 28.15 -0.80
CA GLU A 101 45.54 26.76 -0.52
C GLU A 101 46.13 26.25 0.79
N LEU A 102 47.42 26.55 1.04
CA LEU A 102 48.12 26.21 2.28
C LEU A 102 47.71 27.07 3.49
N ARG A 103 46.96 28.15 3.26
CA ARG A 103 46.54 29.14 4.27
C ARG A 103 47.71 29.79 5.02
N ASN A 104 48.84 29.97 4.35
CA ASN A 104 50.03 30.60 4.94
C ASN A 104 49.93 32.14 4.86
N LYS A 105 49.34 32.75 5.89
CA LYS A 105 48.99 34.18 5.90
C LYS A 105 50.20 35.10 5.67
N ARG A 106 51.33 34.85 6.32
CA ARG A 106 52.49 35.76 6.27
C ARG A 106 53.09 35.83 4.86
N ASP A 107 53.21 34.69 4.19
CA ASP A 107 53.76 34.64 2.83
C ASP A 107 52.79 35.25 1.80
N ILE A 108 51.47 35.11 2.01
CA ILE A 108 50.46 35.83 1.20
C ILE A 108 50.65 37.35 1.32
N LEU A 109 50.91 37.87 2.52
CA LEU A 109 51.13 39.30 2.74
C LEU A 109 52.40 39.81 2.03
N LEU A 110 53.49 39.04 2.06
CA LEU A 110 54.71 39.34 1.31
C LEU A 110 54.45 39.40 -0.19
N VAL A 111 53.69 38.44 -0.74
CA VAL A 111 53.32 38.44 -2.17
C VAL A 111 52.44 39.64 -2.52
N TYR A 112 51.45 40.00 -1.69
CA TYR A 112 50.64 41.20 -1.93
C TYR A 112 51.43 42.50 -1.87
N GLN A 113 52.38 42.62 -0.93
CA GLN A 113 53.28 43.76 -0.85
C GLN A 113 54.08 43.91 -2.15
N ASP A 114 54.71 42.84 -2.65
CA ASP A 114 55.52 42.89 -3.86
C ASP A 114 54.69 43.09 -5.13
N LEU A 115 53.50 42.51 -5.22
CA LEU A 115 52.55 42.76 -6.31
C LEU A 115 52.10 44.22 -6.35
N ALA A 116 51.78 44.81 -5.19
CA ALA A 116 51.45 46.23 -5.11
C ALA A 116 52.62 47.10 -5.61
N ARG A 117 53.85 46.82 -5.16
CA ARG A 117 55.07 47.53 -5.62
C ARG A 117 55.33 47.40 -7.11
N MET A 118 55.13 46.21 -7.65
CA MET A 118 55.27 46.00 -9.08
C MET A 118 54.20 46.76 -9.88
N CYS A 119 52.94 46.78 -9.42
CA CYS A 119 51.89 47.56 -10.08
C CYS A 119 52.19 49.06 -10.07
N MET A 120 52.78 49.59 -8.99
CA MET A 120 53.21 50.99 -8.92
C MET A 120 54.25 51.35 -9.99
N ASN A 121 55.27 50.50 -10.19
CA ASN A 121 56.29 50.71 -11.23
C ASN A 121 55.70 50.72 -12.65
N GLN A 122 54.51 50.15 -12.85
CA GLN A 122 53.78 50.15 -14.11
C GLN A 122 52.66 51.21 -14.18
N VAL A 123 52.60 52.13 -13.22
CA VAL A 123 51.56 53.18 -13.10
C VAL A 123 50.14 52.58 -12.98
N LYS A 124 50.02 51.36 -12.44
CA LYS A 124 48.75 50.65 -12.21
C LYS A 124 48.25 50.85 -10.77
N TYR A 125 48.02 52.10 -10.37
CA TYR A 125 47.68 52.46 -8.97
C TYR A 125 46.42 51.78 -8.44
N ALA A 126 45.38 51.63 -9.25
CA ALA A 126 44.15 50.94 -8.84
C ALA A 126 44.39 49.48 -8.44
N ALA A 127 45.25 48.77 -9.17
CA ALA A 127 45.64 47.40 -8.83
C ALA A 127 46.50 47.35 -7.56
N ALA A 128 47.40 48.33 -7.38
CA ALA A 128 48.19 48.45 -6.15
C ALA A 128 47.31 48.68 -4.91
N HIS A 129 46.32 49.57 -4.99
CA HIS A 129 45.33 49.75 -3.91
C HIS A 129 44.57 48.46 -3.61
N HIS A 130 44.13 47.72 -4.66
CA HIS A 130 43.41 46.47 -4.47
C HIS A 130 44.23 45.42 -3.70
N TYR A 131 45.50 45.20 -4.07
CA TYR A 131 46.36 44.25 -3.35
C TYR A 131 46.65 44.70 -1.91
N LEU A 132 46.88 45.99 -1.68
CA LEU A 132 47.10 46.51 -0.34
C LEU A 132 45.85 46.40 0.53
N GLN A 133 44.67 46.76 0.02
CA GLN A 133 43.41 46.63 0.74
C GLN A 133 43.17 45.17 1.15
N THR A 134 43.27 44.25 0.20
CA THR A 134 43.12 42.81 0.45
C THR A 134 44.15 42.30 1.45
N GLY A 135 45.38 42.80 1.37
CA GLY A 135 46.44 42.52 2.33
C GLY A 135 46.11 43.00 3.74
N TYR A 136 45.65 44.23 3.91
CA TYR A 136 45.30 44.78 5.23
C TYR A 136 44.12 44.06 5.85
N GLU A 137 43.11 43.69 5.06
CA GLU A 137 41.99 42.85 5.51
C GLU A 137 42.49 41.49 6.03
N LEU A 138 43.46 40.87 5.34
CA LEU A 138 44.07 39.62 5.79
C LEU A 138 44.94 39.81 7.06
N ALA A 139 45.77 40.85 7.09
CA ALA A 139 46.66 41.15 8.21
C ALA A 139 45.88 41.46 9.49
N ALA A 140 44.72 42.13 9.38
CA ALA A 140 43.83 42.37 10.52
C ALA A 140 43.38 41.08 11.23
N THR A 141 43.41 39.94 10.54
CA THR A 141 43.06 38.63 11.13
C THR A 141 44.19 37.95 11.91
N SER A 142 45.43 38.45 11.84
CA SER A 142 46.59 37.78 12.47
C SER A 142 46.93 38.32 13.86
N ASN A 143 46.35 39.46 14.25
CA ASN A 143 46.57 40.17 15.52
C ASN A 143 48.07 40.42 15.84
N LYS A 144 48.93 40.43 14.80
CA LYS A 144 50.37 40.71 14.89
C LYS A 144 50.65 42.02 14.18
N VAL A 145 51.27 42.95 14.89
CA VAL A 145 51.61 44.28 14.35
C VAL A 145 52.60 44.12 13.19
N GLU A 146 53.51 43.15 13.27
CA GLU A 146 54.53 42.87 12.26
C GLU A 146 53.94 42.49 10.89
N ASP A 147 52.79 41.81 10.87
CA ASP A 147 52.14 41.39 9.63
C ASP A 147 51.51 42.59 8.90
N ILE A 148 50.95 43.55 9.65
CA ILE A 148 50.43 44.82 9.12
C ILE A 148 51.59 45.66 8.57
N MET A 149 52.71 45.70 9.31
CA MET A 149 53.91 46.46 8.94
C MET A 149 54.58 45.99 7.65
N LEU A 150 54.29 44.79 7.15
CA LEU A 150 54.76 44.35 5.83
C LEU A 150 54.19 45.24 4.72
N LEU A 151 52.93 45.65 4.84
CA LEU A 151 52.22 46.39 3.79
C LEU A 151 52.48 47.89 3.84
N ASP A 152 52.83 48.41 5.03
CA ASP A 152 52.99 49.85 5.28
C ASP A 152 53.97 50.53 4.31
N TRP A 153 55.08 49.87 3.96
CA TRP A 153 56.05 50.42 3.02
C TRP A 153 55.52 50.53 1.60
N ALA A 154 54.75 49.53 1.16
CA ALA A 154 54.12 49.59 -0.14
C ALA A 154 52.99 50.64 -0.16
N LYS A 155 52.33 50.89 0.97
CA LYS A 155 51.33 51.96 1.08
C LYS A 155 51.96 53.36 1.06
N ILE A 156 53.06 53.58 1.78
CA ILE A 156 53.82 54.84 1.73
C ILE A 156 54.27 55.12 0.30
N ALA A 157 54.92 54.15 -0.35
CA ALA A 157 55.38 54.29 -1.72
C ALA A 157 54.23 54.57 -2.70
N LEU A 158 53.03 54.02 -2.46
CA LEU A 158 51.84 54.29 -3.27
C LEU A 158 51.37 55.73 -3.12
N LEU A 159 51.31 56.23 -1.89
CA LEU A 159 50.91 57.61 -1.62
C LEU A 159 51.91 58.61 -2.21
N GLN A 160 53.21 58.34 -2.11
CA GLN A 160 54.26 59.14 -2.75
C GLN A 160 54.12 59.13 -4.28
N ALA A 161 53.88 57.95 -4.88
CA ALA A 161 53.71 57.82 -6.33
C ALA A 161 52.39 58.44 -6.86
N GLU A 162 51.41 58.68 -5.99
CA GLU A 162 50.18 59.44 -6.25
C GLU A 162 50.32 60.94 -5.93
N GLU A 163 51.51 61.40 -5.50
CA GLU A 163 51.79 62.78 -5.08
C GLU A 163 50.92 63.28 -3.91
N ARG A 164 50.43 62.36 -3.06
CA ARG A 164 49.55 62.66 -1.92
C ARG A 164 50.33 62.88 -0.63
N TYR A 165 51.20 63.89 -0.61
CA TYR A 165 52.17 64.09 0.47
C TYR A 165 51.56 64.41 1.85
N ASP A 166 50.41 65.09 1.91
CA ASP A 166 49.66 65.29 3.18
C ASP A 166 49.21 63.95 3.79
N ASP A 167 48.76 63.02 2.95
CA ASP A 167 48.36 61.68 3.38
C ASP A 167 49.58 60.84 3.78
N VAL A 168 50.73 61.03 3.13
CA VAL A 168 52.01 60.41 3.52
C VAL A 168 52.37 60.81 4.95
N LEU A 169 52.35 62.11 5.28
CA LEU A 169 52.69 62.61 6.62
C LEU A 169 51.76 62.04 7.68
N THR A 170 50.45 62.03 7.40
CA THR A 170 49.44 61.45 8.30
C THR A 170 49.70 59.96 8.53
N PHE A 171 49.95 59.22 7.45
CA PHE A 171 50.15 57.77 7.51
C PHE A 171 51.46 57.38 8.17
N VAL A 172 52.54 58.13 7.98
CA VAL A 172 53.84 57.89 8.64
C VAL A 172 53.70 57.93 10.16
N GLU A 173 52.92 58.85 10.73
CA GLU A 173 52.67 58.88 12.17
C GLU A 173 51.91 57.64 12.67
N GLU A 174 51.04 57.04 11.86
CA GLU A 174 50.42 55.76 12.18
C GLU A 174 51.42 54.60 12.12
N VAL A 175 52.28 54.57 11.09
CA VAL A 175 53.31 53.54 10.93
C VAL A 175 54.30 53.61 12.10
N LYS A 176 54.70 54.82 12.51
CA LYS A 176 55.61 55.03 13.64
C LYS A 176 55.09 54.40 14.94
N LYS A 177 53.81 54.60 15.26
CA LYS A 177 53.16 53.94 16.42
C LYS A 177 53.21 52.42 16.32
N ARG A 178 53.09 51.85 15.11
CA ARG A 178 53.23 50.40 14.88
C ARG A 178 54.68 49.93 15.06
N VAL A 179 55.66 50.68 14.57
CA VAL A 179 57.09 50.37 14.78
C VAL A 179 57.45 50.43 16.27
N GLU A 180 56.95 51.42 17.01
CA GLU A 180 57.16 51.52 18.47
C GLU A 180 56.53 50.37 19.25
N ALA A 181 55.45 49.79 18.71
CA ALA A 181 54.75 48.64 19.30
C ALA A 181 55.32 47.27 18.85
N SER A 182 56.27 47.24 17.91
CA SER A 182 56.81 45.99 17.36
C SER A 182 57.89 45.37 18.25
N THR A 183 58.13 44.07 18.10
CA THR A 183 59.26 43.37 18.76
C THR A 183 60.52 43.31 17.89
N ASP A 184 60.76 44.32 17.04
CA ASP A 184 61.91 44.34 16.14
C ASP A 184 63.25 44.41 16.90
N SER A 185 64.32 43.87 16.31
CA SER A 185 65.67 44.08 16.85
C SER A 185 66.07 45.54 16.72
N GLU A 186 66.99 46.01 17.57
CA GLU A 186 67.50 47.39 17.55
C GLU A 186 67.96 47.85 16.16
N LEU A 187 68.57 46.93 15.40
CA LEU A 187 68.97 47.13 14.01
C LEU A 187 67.78 47.43 13.08
N PHE A 188 66.75 46.58 13.10
CA PHE A 188 65.58 46.75 12.23
C PHE A 188 64.74 47.96 12.64
N TYR A 189 64.60 48.20 13.95
CA TYR A 189 63.95 49.39 14.47
C TYR A 189 64.62 50.67 13.95
N THR A 190 65.96 50.76 14.08
CA THR A 190 66.72 51.92 13.64
C THR A 190 66.59 52.16 12.14
N ALA A 191 66.70 51.11 11.33
CA ALA A 191 66.55 51.21 9.88
C ALA A 191 65.14 51.66 9.45
N ARG A 192 64.08 51.13 10.10
CA ARG A 192 62.69 51.53 9.81
C ARG A 192 62.42 52.99 10.21
N MET A 193 62.87 53.40 11.39
CA MET A 193 62.71 54.78 11.85
C MET A 193 63.44 55.76 10.93
N ASN A 194 64.64 55.39 10.48
CA ASN A 194 65.39 56.23 9.55
C ASN A 194 64.67 56.41 8.20
N TYR A 195 64.06 55.34 7.68
CA TYR A 195 63.26 55.43 6.45
C TYR A 195 61.99 56.29 6.62
N LEU A 196 61.33 56.24 7.79
CA LEU A 196 60.21 57.13 8.10
C LEU A 196 60.67 58.59 8.15
N GLU A 197 61.83 58.87 8.75
CA GLU A 197 62.41 60.22 8.78
C GLU A 197 62.72 60.73 7.38
N PHE A 198 63.30 59.90 6.51
CA PHE A 198 63.46 60.22 5.09
C PHE A 198 62.11 60.54 4.43
N THR A 199 61.11 59.68 4.62
CA THR A 199 59.77 59.84 4.04
C THR A 199 59.11 61.15 4.48
N GLN A 200 59.25 61.53 5.76
CA GLN A 200 58.75 62.82 6.26
C GLN A 200 59.49 63.99 5.62
N GLY A 201 60.83 63.92 5.55
CA GLY A 201 61.65 64.97 4.92
C GLY A 201 61.31 65.17 3.45
N ASP A 202 61.16 64.07 2.71
CA ASP A 202 60.75 64.05 1.30
C ASP A 202 59.35 64.64 1.11
N ALA A 203 58.38 64.27 1.96
CA ALA A 203 57.02 64.79 1.88
C ALA A 203 56.97 66.30 2.17
N TYR A 204 57.65 66.79 3.22
CA TYR A 204 57.72 68.22 3.50
C TYR A 204 58.41 69.01 2.38
N PHE A 205 59.43 68.43 1.74
CA PHE A 205 60.10 69.05 0.60
C PHE A 205 59.12 69.29 -0.56
N HIS A 206 58.28 68.30 -0.89
CA HIS A 206 57.28 68.41 -1.97
C HIS A 206 56.08 69.29 -1.60
N LEU A 207 55.87 69.56 -0.31
CA LEU A 207 54.89 70.53 0.20
C LEU A 207 55.47 71.95 0.33
N ASP A 208 56.70 72.18 -0.14
CA ASP A 208 57.46 73.44 -0.03
C ASP A 208 57.71 73.92 1.43
N ASP A 209 57.56 73.03 2.41
CA ASP A 209 57.90 73.29 3.82
C ASP A 209 59.38 72.98 4.08
N TYR A 210 60.25 73.87 3.63
CA TYR A 210 61.70 73.66 3.70
C TYR A 210 62.27 73.67 5.12
N GLU A 211 61.57 74.23 6.11
CA GLU A 211 62.02 74.24 7.50
C GLU A 211 61.90 72.83 8.11
N ASN A 212 60.73 72.21 7.96
CA ASN A 212 60.52 70.83 8.39
C ASN A 212 61.32 69.85 7.52
N ALA A 213 61.33 70.02 6.20
CA ALA A 213 62.12 69.17 5.29
C ALA A 213 63.60 69.14 5.69
N LEU A 214 64.20 70.30 5.97
CA LEU A 214 65.59 70.40 6.42
C LEU A 214 65.85 69.59 7.69
N THR A 215 64.95 69.70 8.68
CA THR A 215 65.08 69.03 9.97
C THR A 215 65.11 67.51 9.82
N PHE A 216 64.19 66.95 9.06
CA PHE A 216 64.08 65.50 8.86
C PHE A 216 65.18 64.96 7.93
N LEU A 217 65.50 65.66 6.84
CA LEU A 217 66.55 65.25 5.91
C LEU A 217 67.95 65.30 6.55
N GLU A 218 68.27 66.32 7.35
CA GLU A 218 69.54 66.37 8.10
C GLU A 218 69.66 65.24 9.13
N LYS A 219 68.53 64.77 9.67
CA LYS A 219 68.49 63.64 10.61
C LYS A 219 68.74 62.32 9.89
N HIS A 220 68.08 62.13 8.74
CA HIS A 220 68.22 60.95 7.90
C HIS A 220 69.68 60.70 7.47
N ILE A 221 70.39 61.74 6.99
CA ILE A 221 71.78 61.58 6.49
C ILE A 221 72.81 61.28 7.59
N LYS A 222 72.47 61.48 8.88
CA LYS A 222 73.37 61.24 10.02
C LYS A 222 73.33 59.79 10.51
N ASN A 223 72.38 59.00 10.02
CA ASN A 223 72.19 57.62 10.47
C ASN A 223 73.13 56.66 9.73
N GLU A 224 73.58 55.58 10.39
CA GLU A 224 74.47 54.58 9.80
C GLU A 224 73.74 53.64 8.82
N TYR A 225 72.43 53.52 8.94
CA TYR A 225 71.61 52.59 8.16
C TYR A 225 70.77 53.32 7.12
N VAL A 226 71.39 53.67 5.98
CA VAL A 226 70.74 54.41 4.90
C VAL A 226 70.84 53.65 3.57
N HIS A 227 69.75 53.64 2.80
CA HIS A 227 69.75 53.12 1.43
C HIS A 227 70.34 54.17 0.46
N VAL A 228 71.24 53.76 -0.44
CA VAL A 228 72.00 54.67 -1.33
C VAL A 228 71.08 55.60 -2.15
N ASN A 229 69.94 55.08 -2.64
CA ASN A 229 68.98 55.88 -3.42
C ASN A 229 68.29 56.97 -2.58
N ASP A 230 67.94 56.65 -1.33
CA ASP A 230 67.29 57.60 -0.42
C ASP A 230 68.29 58.68 0.01
N LEU A 231 69.58 58.29 0.15
CA LEU A 231 70.68 59.20 0.45
C LEU A 231 70.93 60.18 -0.70
N ALA A 232 70.94 59.71 -1.95
CA ALA A 232 71.05 60.57 -3.12
C ALA A 232 69.92 61.61 -3.15
N THR A 233 68.68 61.16 -2.97
CA THR A 233 67.48 62.02 -2.94
C THR A 233 67.58 63.06 -1.83
N SER A 234 67.98 62.64 -0.63
CA SER A 234 68.13 63.53 0.52
C SER A 234 69.19 64.60 0.29
N TYR A 235 70.37 64.23 -0.23
CA TYR A 235 71.42 65.20 -0.54
C TYR A 235 71.02 66.16 -1.65
N HIS A 236 70.27 65.70 -2.65
CA HIS A 236 69.73 66.56 -3.70
C HIS A 236 68.78 67.62 -3.13
N GLN A 237 67.80 67.19 -2.34
CA GLN A 237 66.82 68.07 -1.70
C GLN A 237 67.48 69.05 -0.72
N LEU A 238 68.42 68.57 0.11
CA LEU A 238 69.22 69.43 0.99
C LEU A 238 70.02 70.48 0.22
N GLY A 239 70.60 70.11 -0.94
CA GLY A 239 71.29 71.05 -1.81
C GLY A 239 70.38 72.19 -2.29
N ILE A 240 69.13 71.87 -2.65
CA ILE A 240 68.11 72.86 -3.04
C ILE A 240 67.74 73.76 -1.87
N ILE A 241 67.50 73.19 -0.68
CA ILE A 241 67.16 73.95 0.52
C ILE A 241 68.31 74.88 0.95
N TYR A 242 69.56 74.39 1.00
CA TYR A 242 70.69 75.23 1.38
C TYR A 242 70.94 76.36 0.38
N LYS A 243 70.65 76.14 -0.90
CA LYS A 243 70.69 77.18 -1.93
C LYS A 243 69.66 78.27 -1.65
N SER A 244 68.43 77.91 -1.28
CA SER A 244 67.37 78.89 -0.99
C SER A 244 67.66 79.71 0.28
N GLN A 245 68.38 79.12 1.25
CA GLN A 245 68.86 79.80 2.47
C GLN A 245 70.15 80.63 2.27
N GLY A 246 70.77 80.60 1.08
CA GLY A 246 72.04 81.28 0.82
C GLY A 246 73.28 80.62 1.43
N ASN A 247 73.17 79.37 1.93
CA ASN A 247 74.29 78.63 2.51
C ASN A 247 75.05 77.83 1.44
N PHE A 248 75.89 78.53 0.66
CA PHE A 248 76.61 77.93 -0.47
C PHE A 248 77.64 76.87 -0.08
N THR A 249 78.18 76.89 1.14
CA THR A 249 79.12 75.86 1.62
C THR A 249 78.43 74.52 1.79
N LYS A 250 77.35 74.48 2.59
CA LYS A 250 76.57 73.25 2.79
C LYS A 250 75.91 72.78 1.48
N GLN A 251 75.48 73.71 0.63
CA GLN A 251 74.93 73.38 -0.69
C GLN A 251 75.96 72.62 -1.56
N ARG A 252 77.21 73.08 -1.60
CA ARG A 252 78.27 72.41 -2.37
C ARG A 252 78.63 71.04 -1.81
N GLU A 253 78.65 70.90 -0.49
CA GLU A 253 78.87 69.60 0.18
C GLU A 253 77.76 68.60 -0.16
N ALA A 254 76.50 69.03 -0.07
CA ALA A 254 75.34 68.21 -0.43
C ALA A 254 75.37 67.80 -1.90
N GLU A 255 75.69 68.72 -2.82
CA GLU A 255 75.80 68.41 -4.25
C GLU A 255 76.91 67.39 -4.54
N LEU A 256 78.09 67.52 -3.91
CA LEU A 256 79.17 66.54 -4.06
C LEU A 256 78.75 65.15 -3.60
N LYS A 257 78.03 65.07 -2.48
CA LYS A 257 77.51 63.80 -1.96
C LYS A 257 76.41 63.24 -2.84
N TYR A 258 75.52 64.07 -3.38
CA TYR A 258 74.53 63.65 -4.36
C TYR A 258 75.19 63.03 -5.59
N GLN A 259 76.17 63.70 -6.18
CA GLN A 259 76.89 63.19 -7.36
C GLN A 259 77.65 61.89 -7.07
N GLN A 260 78.24 61.75 -5.87
CA GLN A 260 78.89 60.51 -5.45
C GLN A 260 77.88 59.34 -5.42
N ASN A 261 76.74 59.52 -4.75
CA ASN A 261 75.70 58.49 -4.67
C ASN A 261 75.07 58.17 -6.04
N LEU A 262 74.85 59.20 -6.87
CA LEU A 262 74.33 59.03 -8.23
C LEU A 262 75.29 58.22 -9.10
N LYS A 263 76.61 58.42 -8.95
CA LYS A 263 77.62 57.63 -9.64
C LYS A 263 77.58 56.16 -9.22
N GLU A 264 77.51 55.88 -7.92
CA GLU A 264 77.39 54.52 -7.39
C GLU A 264 76.11 53.83 -7.91
N GLN A 265 74.99 54.57 -7.99
CA GLN A 265 73.76 54.07 -8.58
C GLN A 265 73.91 53.74 -10.07
N LEU A 266 74.57 54.61 -10.84
CA LEU A 266 74.77 54.42 -12.28
C LEU A 266 75.70 53.24 -12.59
N GLU A 267 76.75 53.04 -11.79
CA GLU A 267 77.61 51.85 -11.87
C GLU A 267 76.82 50.56 -11.58
N SER A 268 75.94 50.59 -10.58
CA SER A 268 75.05 49.47 -10.26
C SER A 268 74.05 49.17 -11.40
N ASP A 269 73.48 50.20 -12.03
CA ASP A 269 72.54 50.05 -13.15
C ASP A 269 73.25 49.52 -14.42
N GLN A 270 74.50 49.93 -14.67
CA GLN A 270 75.33 49.40 -15.75
C GLN A 270 75.63 47.90 -15.55
N GLN A 271 76.06 47.53 -14.33
CA GLN A 271 76.33 46.13 -13.99
C GLN A 271 75.07 45.25 -14.18
N ARG A 272 73.89 45.78 -13.79
CA ARG A 272 72.61 45.11 -14.01
C ARG A 272 72.36 44.81 -15.49
N LEU A 273 72.54 45.80 -16.35
CA LEU A 273 72.26 45.70 -17.78
C LEU A 273 73.23 44.73 -18.50
N GLU A 274 74.51 44.74 -18.13
CA GLU A 274 75.51 43.82 -18.67
C GLU A 274 75.20 42.35 -18.34
N GLU A 275 74.82 42.06 -17.10
CA GLU A 275 74.42 40.73 -16.66
C GLU A 275 73.12 40.27 -17.34
N GLU A 276 72.15 41.17 -17.52
CA GLU A 276 70.90 40.87 -18.26
C GLU A 276 71.17 40.41 -19.70
N LEU A 277 72.07 41.10 -20.42
CA LEU A 277 72.47 40.75 -21.78
C LEU A 277 73.19 39.39 -21.87
N GLN A 278 73.99 39.02 -20.86
CA GLN A 278 74.65 37.70 -20.82
C GLN A 278 73.70 36.54 -20.50
N THR A 279 72.63 36.85 -19.78
CA THR A 279 71.67 35.90 -19.21
C THR A 279 70.72 35.31 -20.27
N ASP A 280 70.35 36.06 -21.31
CA ASP A 280 69.34 35.64 -22.30
C ASP A 280 69.68 34.37 -23.12
N TYR A 281 70.96 34.00 -23.26
CA TYR A 281 71.36 32.85 -24.11
C TYR A 281 71.35 31.49 -23.38
N SER A 282 71.71 31.44 -22.09
CA SER A 282 71.94 30.19 -21.34
C SER A 282 70.68 29.61 -20.69
N LEU A 283 69.62 30.40 -20.56
CA LEU A 283 68.43 30.08 -19.74
C LEU A 283 67.26 29.42 -20.48
N SER A 284 67.28 29.42 -21.82
CA SER A 284 66.23 28.78 -22.63
C SER A 284 66.06 27.30 -22.28
N LYS A 285 67.15 26.60 -21.97
CA LYS A 285 67.13 25.16 -21.65
C LYS A 285 66.47 24.86 -20.29
N ASP A 286 66.84 25.58 -19.24
CA ASP A 286 66.29 25.37 -17.90
C ASP A 286 64.80 25.75 -17.86
N GLN A 287 64.42 26.79 -18.62
CA GLN A 287 63.03 27.19 -18.77
C GLN A 287 62.19 26.13 -19.50
N ILE A 288 62.68 25.56 -20.60
CA ILE A 288 62.00 24.46 -21.31
C ILE A 288 61.83 23.24 -20.38
N GLN A 289 62.86 22.90 -19.60
CA GLN A 289 62.78 21.77 -18.67
C GLN A 289 61.76 22.01 -17.55
N LEU A 290 61.66 23.24 -17.05
CA LEU A 290 60.61 23.61 -16.09
C LEU A 290 59.21 23.47 -16.71
N ASP A 291 58.99 24.00 -17.91
CA ASP A 291 57.69 23.96 -18.58
C ASP A 291 57.22 22.50 -18.79
N VAL A 292 58.13 21.59 -19.15
CA VAL A 292 57.85 20.15 -19.26
C VAL A 292 57.43 19.55 -17.92
N LEU A 293 58.16 19.85 -16.82
CA LEU A 293 57.85 19.33 -15.49
C LEU A 293 56.51 19.87 -14.93
N GLU A 294 56.21 21.14 -15.18
CA GLU A 294 54.93 21.74 -14.80
C GLU A 294 53.77 21.05 -15.54
N GLU A 295 53.93 20.79 -16.84
CA GLU A 295 52.91 20.07 -17.64
C GLU A 295 52.72 18.63 -17.14
N GLU A 296 53.80 17.90 -16.85
CA GLU A 296 53.72 16.55 -16.28
C GLU A 296 52.96 16.52 -14.95
N ASN A 297 53.26 17.47 -14.05
CA ASN A 297 52.56 17.55 -12.76
C ASN A 297 51.10 18.00 -12.92
N TYR A 298 50.80 18.88 -13.87
CA TYR A 298 49.43 19.24 -14.21
C TYR A 298 48.63 18.01 -14.68
N GLN A 299 49.18 17.20 -15.59
CA GLN A 299 48.54 15.96 -16.05
C GLN A 299 48.32 14.96 -14.90
N LYS A 300 49.31 14.79 -14.01
CA LYS A 300 49.14 13.98 -12.80
C LYS A 300 47.99 14.48 -11.92
N SER A 301 47.89 15.78 -11.70
CA SER A 301 46.83 16.38 -10.87
C SER A 301 45.43 16.09 -11.42
N ILE A 302 45.26 16.15 -12.75
CA ILE A 302 43.99 15.81 -13.43
C ILE A 302 43.64 14.35 -13.18
N ILE A 303 44.61 13.43 -13.34
CA ILE A 303 44.41 12.00 -13.13
C ILE A 303 43.99 11.72 -11.68
N VAL A 304 44.70 12.31 -10.71
CA VAL A 304 44.40 12.17 -9.27
C VAL A 304 42.99 12.69 -8.96
N ASN A 305 42.62 13.86 -9.47
CA ASN A 305 41.29 14.44 -9.23
C ASN A 305 40.18 13.61 -9.87
N ARG A 306 40.38 13.11 -11.10
CA ARG A 306 39.45 12.15 -11.72
C ARG A 306 39.30 10.89 -10.87
N PHE A 307 40.39 10.36 -10.34
CA PHE A 307 40.36 9.19 -9.47
C PHE A 307 39.60 9.46 -8.15
N LYS A 308 39.81 10.62 -7.51
CA LYS A 308 39.05 11.03 -6.32
C LYS A 308 37.54 11.07 -6.58
N VAL A 309 37.13 11.66 -7.71
CA VAL A 309 35.70 11.72 -8.09
C VAL A 309 35.12 10.32 -8.26
N VAL A 310 35.83 9.41 -8.96
CA VAL A 310 35.40 8.02 -9.15
C VAL A 310 35.29 7.28 -7.80
N LEU A 311 36.26 7.47 -6.90
CA LEU A 311 36.26 6.85 -5.58
C LEU A 311 35.03 7.27 -4.74
N VAL A 312 34.69 8.56 -4.75
CA VAL A 312 33.50 9.09 -4.07
C VAL A 312 32.22 8.44 -4.62
N ILE A 313 32.09 8.29 -5.93
CA ILE A 313 30.94 7.64 -6.57
C ILE A 313 30.83 6.17 -6.13
N ILE A 314 31.95 5.43 -6.07
CA ILE A 314 31.97 4.03 -5.63
C ILE A 314 31.51 3.91 -4.18
N ILE A 315 31.98 4.79 -3.29
CA ILE A 315 31.57 4.79 -1.87
C ILE A 315 30.06 5.03 -1.75
N LEU A 316 29.51 5.99 -2.48
CA LEU A 316 28.07 6.27 -2.49
C LEU A 316 27.24 5.08 -2.99
N LEU A 317 27.69 4.38 -4.05
CA LEU A 317 27.04 3.17 -4.55
C LEU A 317 27.06 2.04 -3.52
N LEU A 318 28.18 1.86 -2.81
CA LEU A 318 28.34 0.81 -1.81
C LEU A 318 27.39 1.05 -0.61
N ILE A 319 27.28 2.30 -0.15
CA ILE A 319 26.31 2.71 0.88
C ILE A 319 24.88 2.42 0.39
N GLY A 320 24.55 2.78 -0.85
CA GLY A 320 23.25 2.50 -1.46
C GLY A 320 22.90 1.00 -1.49
N CYS A 321 23.85 0.16 -1.88
CA CYS A 321 23.69 -1.30 -1.89
C CYS A 321 23.42 -1.88 -0.49
N VAL A 322 24.12 -1.37 0.54
CA VAL A 322 23.90 -1.80 1.94
C VAL A 322 22.49 -1.41 2.40
N ILE A 323 22.07 -0.17 2.16
CA ILE A 323 20.72 0.30 2.50
C ILE A 323 19.66 -0.58 1.80
N LEU A 324 19.80 -0.79 0.49
CA LEU A 324 18.87 -1.61 -0.28
C LEU A 324 18.82 -3.06 0.25
N GLY A 325 19.96 -3.65 0.55
CA GLY A 325 20.05 -5.01 1.13
C GLY A 325 19.29 -5.12 2.45
N THR A 326 19.45 -4.15 3.36
CA THR A 326 18.72 -4.15 4.64
C THR A 326 17.20 -4.02 4.46
N LEU A 327 16.75 -3.21 3.50
CA LEU A 327 15.33 -3.06 3.18
C LEU A 327 14.74 -4.35 2.62
N ILE A 328 15.45 -5.03 1.71
CA ILE A 328 15.05 -6.31 1.13
C ILE A 328 14.93 -7.38 2.23
N ILE A 329 15.92 -7.49 3.12
CA ILE A 329 15.90 -8.45 4.24
C ILE A 329 14.70 -8.19 5.15
N LYS A 330 14.44 -6.93 5.53
CA LYS A 330 13.26 -6.56 6.33
C LYS A 330 11.95 -6.92 5.62
N ALA A 331 11.86 -6.68 4.32
CA ALA A 331 10.68 -7.01 3.52
C ALA A 331 10.43 -8.53 3.47
N ILE A 332 11.48 -9.33 3.24
CA ILE A 332 11.42 -10.79 3.25
C ILE A 332 10.96 -11.29 4.62
N TYR A 333 11.55 -10.80 5.71
CA TYR A 333 11.18 -11.19 7.07
C TYR A 333 9.71 -10.88 7.39
N LYS A 334 9.24 -9.67 7.04
CA LYS A 334 7.83 -9.26 7.20
C LYS A 334 6.89 -10.14 6.39
N LYS A 335 7.26 -10.47 5.14
CA LYS A 335 6.47 -11.34 4.25
C LYS A 335 6.32 -12.74 4.82
N ILE A 336 7.42 -13.35 5.31
CA ILE A 336 7.40 -14.68 5.92
C ILE A 336 6.50 -14.70 7.16
N LYS A 337 6.64 -13.71 8.06
CA LYS A 337 5.82 -13.60 9.28
C LYS A 337 4.33 -13.46 8.93
N SER A 338 4.01 -12.61 7.96
CA SER A 338 2.62 -12.40 7.50
C SER A 338 2.01 -13.67 6.89
N ASN A 339 2.74 -14.36 6.02
CA ASN A 339 2.28 -15.60 5.40
C ASN A 339 2.04 -16.72 6.42
N ARG A 340 2.92 -16.83 7.44
CA ARG A 340 2.73 -17.79 8.52
C ARG A 340 1.45 -17.49 9.32
N LEU A 341 1.22 -16.23 9.67
CA LEU A 341 0.01 -15.82 10.37
C LEU A 341 -1.25 -16.07 9.53
N LEU A 342 -1.19 -15.76 8.23
CA LEU A 342 -2.28 -15.99 7.30
C LEU A 342 -2.65 -17.47 7.22
N ARG A 343 -1.65 -18.37 7.12
CA ARG A 343 -1.89 -19.82 7.12
C ARG A 343 -2.55 -20.31 8.41
N ILE A 344 -2.09 -19.83 9.57
CA ILE A 344 -2.70 -20.21 10.86
C ILE A 344 -4.17 -19.76 10.92
N LYS A 345 -4.47 -18.53 10.47
CA LYS A 345 -5.85 -18.03 10.42
C LYS A 345 -6.71 -18.82 9.45
N HIS A 346 -6.18 -19.17 8.28
CA HIS A 346 -6.88 -19.95 7.27
C HIS A 346 -7.26 -21.33 7.82
N ASN A 347 -6.30 -22.05 8.41
CA ASN A 347 -6.57 -23.38 8.97
C ASN A 347 -7.60 -23.33 10.10
N LYS A 348 -7.54 -22.33 10.99
CA LYS A 348 -8.54 -22.16 12.06
C LYS A 348 -9.94 -21.87 11.49
N LEU A 349 -10.02 -21.07 10.44
CA LEU A 349 -11.28 -20.75 9.77
C LEU A 349 -11.86 -22.00 9.09
N GLU A 350 -11.01 -22.78 8.43
CA GLU A 350 -11.38 -24.03 7.77
C GLU A 350 -11.90 -25.06 8.78
N GLU A 351 -11.22 -25.23 9.91
CA GLU A 351 -11.65 -26.11 11.00
C GLU A 351 -13.01 -25.67 11.58
N ALA A 352 -13.18 -24.38 11.85
CA ALA A 352 -14.45 -23.85 12.34
C ALA A 352 -15.59 -24.03 11.34
N LYS A 353 -15.32 -23.83 10.05
CA LYS A 353 -16.29 -24.06 8.96
C LYS A 353 -16.71 -25.52 8.90
N LEU A 354 -15.75 -26.45 8.85
CA LEU A 354 -16.04 -27.89 8.78
C LEU A 354 -16.85 -28.34 10.00
N LYS A 355 -16.53 -27.85 11.20
CA LYS A 355 -17.30 -28.15 12.41
C LYS A 355 -18.75 -27.66 12.32
N ALA A 356 -18.96 -26.44 11.84
CA ALA A 356 -20.29 -25.87 11.64
C ALA A 356 -21.10 -26.66 10.60
N GLU A 357 -20.50 -27.00 9.46
CA GLU A 357 -21.14 -27.80 8.41
C GLU A 357 -21.49 -29.21 8.91
N MET A 358 -20.59 -29.88 9.63
CA MET A 358 -20.85 -31.20 10.21
C MET A 358 -21.96 -31.14 11.27
N THR A 359 -21.98 -30.10 12.10
CA THR A 359 -23.03 -29.91 13.12
C THR A 359 -24.38 -29.68 12.47
N SER A 360 -24.44 -28.84 11.42
CA SER A 360 -25.66 -28.61 10.65
C SER A 360 -26.16 -29.91 10.02
N LYS A 361 -25.31 -30.62 9.26
CA LYS A 361 -25.68 -31.90 8.62
C LYS A 361 -26.13 -32.95 9.62
N THR A 362 -25.48 -33.04 10.78
CA THR A 362 -25.85 -33.99 11.84
C THR A 362 -27.21 -33.63 12.45
N LYS A 363 -27.50 -32.34 12.65
CA LYS A 363 -28.80 -31.85 13.09
C LYS A 363 -29.90 -32.22 12.09
N SER A 364 -29.73 -31.94 10.79
CA SER A 364 -30.73 -32.24 9.77
C SER A 364 -30.96 -33.76 9.61
N ASN A 365 -29.90 -34.56 9.63
CA ASN A 365 -30.00 -36.03 9.60
C ASN A 365 -30.73 -36.57 10.83
N PHE A 366 -30.46 -36.03 12.02
CA PHE A 366 -31.14 -36.44 13.25
C PHE A 366 -32.64 -36.20 13.18
N PHE A 367 -33.09 -35.03 12.73
CA PHE A 367 -34.52 -34.72 12.59
C PHE A 367 -35.20 -35.57 11.51
N SER A 368 -34.52 -35.85 10.40
CA SER A 368 -35.03 -36.74 9.35
C SER A 368 -35.25 -38.16 9.87
N MET A 369 -34.24 -38.73 10.55
CA MET A 369 -34.32 -40.05 11.18
C MET A 369 -35.42 -40.11 12.24
N MET A 370 -35.47 -39.13 13.15
CA MET A 370 -36.50 -39.07 14.19
C MET A 370 -37.91 -38.98 13.61
N SER A 371 -38.11 -38.20 12.55
CA SER A 371 -39.42 -38.14 11.89
C SER A 371 -39.82 -39.49 11.30
N HIS A 372 -38.88 -40.24 10.72
CA HIS A 372 -39.17 -41.57 10.16
C HIS A 372 -39.56 -42.56 11.26
N GLU A 373 -38.77 -42.63 12.32
CA GLU A 373 -38.99 -43.53 13.46
C GLU A 373 -40.29 -43.24 14.22
N LEU A 374 -40.72 -41.96 14.25
CA LEU A 374 -42.01 -41.59 14.85
C LEU A 374 -43.19 -41.84 13.91
N ARG A 375 -43.02 -41.69 12.60
CA ARG A 375 -44.12 -41.81 11.62
C ARG A 375 -44.60 -43.24 11.45
N THR A 376 -43.69 -44.21 11.39
CA THR A 376 -44.02 -45.63 11.19
C THR A 376 -44.97 -46.20 12.24
N PRO A 377 -44.74 -46.06 13.55
CA PRO A 377 -45.69 -46.54 14.56
C PRO A 377 -47.01 -45.75 14.53
N LEU A 378 -46.97 -44.45 14.23
CA LEU A 378 -48.19 -43.64 14.17
C LEU A 378 -49.10 -44.05 13.01
N TYR A 379 -48.55 -44.37 11.85
CA TYR A 379 -49.35 -44.90 10.74
C TYR A 379 -49.97 -46.26 11.05
N ALA A 380 -49.26 -47.11 11.79
CA ALA A 380 -49.85 -48.37 12.25
C ALA A 380 -51.04 -48.11 13.20
N VAL A 381 -50.89 -47.20 14.17
CA VAL A 381 -51.97 -46.86 15.11
C VAL A 381 -53.14 -46.19 14.38
N THR A 382 -52.91 -45.20 13.51
CA THR A 382 -53.97 -44.55 12.72
C THR A 382 -54.67 -45.56 11.80
N GLY A 383 -53.91 -46.41 11.11
CA GLY A 383 -54.45 -47.42 10.20
C GLY A 383 -55.33 -48.44 10.92
N ILE A 384 -54.87 -49.00 12.03
CA ILE A 384 -55.66 -49.93 12.86
C ILE A 384 -56.91 -49.24 13.39
N THR A 385 -56.79 -47.99 13.86
CA THR A 385 -57.94 -47.24 14.38
C THR A 385 -58.98 -46.96 13.30
N HIS A 386 -58.54 -46.66 12.07
CA HIS A 386 -59.43 -46.47 10.93
C HIS A 386 -60.19 -47.75 10.58
N LEU A 387 -59.51 -48.90 10.51
CA LEU A 387 -60.14 -50.19 10.29
C LEU A 387 -61.19 -50.52 11.36
N LEU A 388 -60.86 -50.30 12.64
CA LEU A 388 -61.78 -50.55 13.76
C LEU A 388 -62.99 -49.61 13.77
N LEU A 389 -62.88 -48.41 13.19
CA LEU A 389 -64.01 -47.48 13.02
C LEU A 389 -64.95 -47.89 11.88
N GLU A 390 -64.42 -48.53 10.83
CA GLU A 390 -65.20 -49.02 9.68
C GLU A 390 -65.88 -50.37 9.94
N GLU A 391 -65.41 -51.15 10.91
CA GLU A 391 -65.97 -52.46 11.30
C GLU A 391 -67.14 -52.38 12.31
N ASN A 392 -68.00 -51.36 12.18
CA ASN A 392 -69.21 -51.17 13.02
C ASN A 392 -68.97 -51.38 14.54
N PRO A 393 -68.08 -50.59 15.18
CA PRO A 393 -67.77 -50.75 16.60
C PRO A 393 -68.97 -50.48 17.49
N ARG A 394 -69.00 -51.06 18.70
CA ARG A 394 -70.06 -50.79 19.69
C ARG A 394 -70.11 -49.28 20.02
N PRO A 395 -71.29 -48.70 20.32
CA PRO A 395 -71.41 -47.25 20.61
C PRO A 395 -70.44 -46.74 21.68
N SER A 396 -70.16 -47.56 22.71
CA SER A 396 -69.18 -47.24 23.76
C SER A 396 -67.72 -47.25 23.27
N GLN A 397 -67.39 -48.06 22.26
CA GLN A 397 -66.04 -48.15 21.66
C GLN A 397 -65.82 -47.06 20.62
N GLN A 398 -66.88 -46.60 19.96
CA GLN A 398 -66.80 -45.60 18.90
C GLN A 398 -66.20 -44.28 19.41
N GLN A 399 -66.54 -43.85 20.63
CA GLN A 399 -65.95 -42.65 21.23
C GLN A 399 -64.45 -42.82 21.50
N TYR A 400 -64.02 -43.96 22.06
CA TYR A 400 -62.60 -44.24 22.31
C TYR A 400 -61.78 -44.34 21.03
N LEU A 401 -62.32 -44.97 19.98
CA LEU A 401 -61.65 -45.08 18.67
C LEU A 401 -61.57 -43.73 17.97
N LYS A 402 -62.62 -42.89 18.06
CA LYS A 402 -62.56 -41.50 17.56
C LYS A 402 -61.50 -40.68 18.28
N SER A 403 -61.39 -40.81 19.60
CA SER A 403 -60.34 -40.13 20.38
C SER A 403 -58.95 -40.66 20.05
N LEU A 404 -58.77 -41.97 19.90
CA LEU A 404 -57.48 -42.56 19.51
C LEU A 404 -57.05 -42.08 18.12
N LYS A 405 -57.98 -42.06 17.16
CA LYS A 405 -57.73 -41.53 15.81
C LYS A 405 -57.31 -40.06 15.89
N PHE A 406 -58.04 -39.25 16.65
CA PHE A 406 -57.71 -37.84 16.85
C PHE A 406 -56.31 -37.66 17.43
N SER A 407 -55.94 -38.43 18.46
CA SER A 407 -54.60 -38.34 19.06
C SER A 407 -53.48 -38.76 18.10
N SER A 408 -53.69 -39.82 17.31
CA SER A 408 -52.70 -40.27 16.31
C SER A 408 -52.54 -39.30 15.16
N ASP A 409 -53.65 -38.77 14.62
CA ASP A 409 -53.62 -37.75 13.56
C ASP A 409 -52.97 -36.45 14.04
N HIS A 410 -53.25 -36.03 15.27
CA HIS A 410 -52.65 -34.85 15.89
C HIS A 410 -51.13 -35.02 16.07
N LEU A 411 -50.67 -36.18 16.55
CA LEU A 411 -49.24 -36.43 16.74
C LEU A 411 -48.49 -36.50 15.41
N LEU A 412 -49.09 -37.11 14.39
CA LEU A 412 -48.55 -37.13 13.04
C LEU A 412 -48.40 -35.71 12.47
N SER A 413 -49.41 -34.85 12.67
CA SER A 413 -49.36 -33.45 12.29
C SER A 413 -48.21 -32.71 12.99
N LEU A 414 -48.02 -32.94 14.30
CA LEU A 414 -46.95 -32.31 15.07
C LEU A 414 -45.55 -32.72 14.58
N VAL A 415 -45.34 -34.01 14.31
CA VAL A 415 -44.08 -34.53 13.76
C VAL A 415 -43.80 -33.92 12.38
N ASN A 416 -44.80 -33.86 11.50
CA ASN A 416 -44.64 -33.26 10.17
C ASN A 416 -44.32 -31.76 10.24
N ASN A 417 -44.96 -31.02 11.15
CA ASN A 417 -44.70 -29.59 11.35
C ASN A 417 -43.27 -29.32 11.86
N ILE A 418 -42.75 -30.14 12.78
CA ILE A 418 -41.36 -30.01 13.27
C ILE A 418 -40.35 -30.25 12.15
N LEU A 419 -40.60 -31.23 11.28
CA LEU A 419 -39.73 -31.51 10.14
C LEU A 419 -39.75 -30.38 9.11
N GLN A 420 -40.93 -29.82 8.81
CA GLN A 420 -41.05 -28.67 7.92
C GLN A 420 -40.30 -27.45 8.45
N VAL A 421 -40.39 -27.19 9.75
CA VAL A 421 -39.65 -26.09 10.39
C VAL A 421 -38.13 -26.23 10.23
N ASN A 422 -37.58 -27.44 10.42
CA ASN A 422 -36.15 -27.70 10.22
C ASN A 422 -35.75 -27.52 8.75
N LYS A 423 -36.54 -28.05 7.80
CA LYS A 423 -36.27 -27.84 6.37
C LYS A 423 -36.30 -26.36 5.98
N LEU A 424 -37.18 -25.56 6.61
CA LEU A 424 -37.24 -24.11 6.42
C LEU A 424 -36.10 -23.35 7.11
N GLU A 425 -35.40 -23.92 8.10
CA GLU A 425 -34.18 -23.30 8.69
C GLU A 425 -32.95 -23.44 7.80
N ASP A 426 -32.88 -24.52 7.03
CA ASP A 426 -31.71 -24.84 6.20
C ASP A 426 -31.69 -24.06 4.86
N ASN A 427 -32.66 -23.17 4.60
CA ASN A 427 -32.88 -22.45 3.33
C ASN A 427 -32.89 -23.35 2.07
N THR A 428 -33.22 -24.64 2.24
CA THR A 428 -33.19 -25.64 1.17
C THR A 428 -34.50 -25.73 0.39
N ILE A 429 -35.59 -25.13 0.90
CA ILE A 429 -36.90 -25.16 0.26
C ILE A 429 -36.99 -24.07 -0.79
N THR A 430 -37.27 -24.48 -2.04
CA THR A 430 -37.60 -23.61 -3.16
C THR A 430 -39.12 -23.61 -3.41
N ILE A 431 -39.62 -22.54 -4.04
CA ILE A 431 -40.99 -22.49 -4.55
C ILE A 431 -41.02 -23.26 -5.87
N GLY A 432 -41.86 -24.30 -5.95
CA GLY A 432 -42.11 -25.00 -7.20
C GLY A 432 -42.96 -24.15 -8.13
N ALA A 433 -42.71 -24.21 -9.44
CA ALA A 433 -43.52 -23.53 -10.44
C ALA A 433 -44.49 -24.54 -11.09
N SER A 434 -45.77 -24.47 -10.76
CA SER A 434 -46.85 -25.18 -11.47
C SER A 434 -47.98 -24.23 -11.83
N THR A 435 -48.65 -24.51 -12.95
CA THR A 435 -49.85 -23.77 -13.35
C THR A 435 -51.04 -24.27 -12.52
N PHE A 436 -51.79 -23.38 -11.88
CA PHE A 436 -52.93 -23.76 -11.05
C PHE A 436 -54.07 -22.72 -11.08
N ASN A 437 -55.30 -23.18 -10.81
CA ASN A 437 -56.47 -22.31 -10.63
C ASN A 437 -56.66 -22.02 -9.14
N LEU A 438 -56.41 -20.77 -8.72
CA LEU A 438 -56.49 -20.37 -7.32
C LEU A 438 -57.91 -20.45 -6.77
N LYS A 439 -58.93 -20.10 -7.57
CA LYS A 439 -60.33 -20.14 -7.16
C LYS A 439 -60.79 -21.57 -6.88
N ALA A 440 -60.53 -22.49 -7.79
CA ALA A 440 -60.84 -23.91 -7.62
C ALA A 440 -60.12 -24.52 -6.39
N ASN A 441 -58.86 -24.13 -6.16
CA ASN A 441 -58.10 -24.55 -4.99
C ASN A 441 -58.75 -24.04 -3.68
N ILE A 442 -59.11 -22.75 -3.62
CA ILE A 442 -59.83 -22.18 -2.47
C ILE A 442 -61.16 -22.91 -2.24
N ASP A 443 -61.95 -23.13 -3.29
CA ASP A 443 -63.24 -23.83 -3.19
C ASP A 443 -63.06 -25.27 -2.64
N ASN A 444 -62.02 -25.98 -3.07
CA ASN A 444 -61.71 -27.32 -2.58
C ASN A 444 -61.27 -27.31 -1.11
N ILE A 445 -60.46 -26.32 -0.70
CA ILE A 445 -60.06 -26.15 0.71
C ILE A 445 -61.32 -25.91 1.56
N ILE A 446 -62.20 -25.00 1.14
CA ILE A 446 -63.39 -24.68 1.92
C ILE A 446 -64.32 -25.89 2.05
N LYS A 447 -64.60 -26.61 0.95
CA LYS A 447 -65.41 -27.84 0.98
C LYS A 447 -64.88 -28.85 1.99
N SER A 448 -63.56 -28.95 2.16
CA SER A 448 -62.95 -29.86 3.13
C SER A 448 -63.26 -29.50 4.60
N PHE A 449 -63.63 -28.25 4.86
CA PHE A 449 -63.98 -27.74 6.20
C PHE A 449 -65.50 -27.63 6.45
N ASP A 450 -66.36 -27.92 5.47
CA ASP A 450 -67.83 -27.73 5.58
C ASP A 450 -68.44 -28.40 6.82
N LEU A 451 -68.02 -29.62 7.13
CA LEU A 451 -68.50 -30.35 8.32
C LEU A 451 -68.07 -29.65 9.61
N LEU A 452 -66.82 -29.19 9.68
CA LEU A 452 -66.27 -28.51 10.86
C LEU A 452 -66.87 -27.12 11.09
N ILE A 453 -67.18 -26.42 10.00
CA ILE A 453 -67.86 -25.11 10.03
C ILE A 453 -69.29 -25.29 10.56
N LYS A 454 -70.01 -26.31 10.06
CA LYS A 454 -71.38 -26.65 10.52
C LYS A 454 -71.40 -27.13 11.97
N ASP A 455 -70.47 -27.99 12.36
CA ASP A 455 -70.35 -28.50 13.74
C ASP A 455 -70.16 -27.38 14.77
N ARG A 456 -69.54 -26.26 14.35
CA ARG A 456 -69.31 -25.08 15.21
C ARG A 456 -70.33 -23.95 15.01
N GLU A 457 -71.36 -24.19 14.20
CA GLU A 457 -72.40 -23.21 13.85
C GLU A 457 -71.83 -21.89 13.31
N ASN A 458 -70.72 -21.92 12.58
CA ASN A 458 -70.10 -20.73 12.00
C ASN A 458 -70.62 -20.46 10.58
N GLU A 459 -70.64 -19.20 10.18
CA GLU A 459 -70.91 -18.76 8.80
C GLU A 459 -69.59 -18.42 8.09
N LEU A 460 -69.41 -18.88 6.85
CA LEU A 460 -68.24 -18.58 6.04
C LEU A 460 -68.62 -17.78 4.80
N HIS A 461 -68.00 -16.61 4.61
CA HIS A 461 -68.13 -15.78 3.42
C HIS A 461 -66.84 -15.75 2.62
N ILE A 462 -66.96 -15.97 1.32
CA ILE A 462 -65.83 -15.91 0.37
C ILE A 462 -66.08 -14.72 -0.55
N ALA A 463 -65.11 -13.81 -0.61
CA ALA A 463 -65.05 -12.74 -1.59
C ALA A 463 -63.85 -12.98 -2.51
N TYR A 464 -64.10 -13.23 -3.78
CA TYR A 464 -63.04 -13.46 -4.76
C TYR A 464 -63.23 -12.48 -5.91
N ASP A 465 -62.20 -11.67 -6.16
CA ASP A 465 -62.21 -10.69 -7.23
C ASP A 465 -62.21 -11.37 -8.61
N SER A 466 -63.19 -11.03 -9.45
CA SER A 466 -63.34 -11.56 -10.80
C SER A 466 -62.25 -11.10 -11.78
N GLU A 467 -61.49 -10.07 -11.43
CA GLU A 467 -60.40 -9.57 -12.27
C GLU A 467 -59.08 -10.35 -12.10
N ILE A 468 -59.04 -11.36 -11.23
CA ILE A 468 -57.88 -12.23 -11.04
C ILE A 468 -57.78 -13.24 -12.21
N PRO A 469 -56.61 -13.42 -12.85
CA PRO A 469 -56.42 -14.41 -13.90
C PRO A 469 -56.79 -15.83 -13.45
N GLU A 470 -57.44 -16.59 -14.34
CA GLU A 470 -57.95 -17.95 -14.04
C GLU A 470 -56.82 -18.95 -13.74
N LEU A 471 -55.66 -18.78 -14.40
CA LEU A 471 -54.48 -19.62 -14.23
C LEU A 471 -53.28 -18.78 -13.77
N LEU A 472 -52.69 -19.18 -12.65
CA LEU A 472 -51.49 -18.59 -12.05
C LEU A 472 -50.35 -19.61 -12.06
N VAL A 473 -49.11 -19.14 -12.08
CA VAL A 473 -47.93 -20.00 -11.91
C VAL A 473 -47.39 -19.84 -10.49
N GLY A 474 -47.20 -20.95 -9.78
CA GLY A 474 -46.66 -20.94 -8.42
C GLY A 474 -46.80 -22.30 -7.75
N ASP A 475 -46.61 -22.34 -6.43
CA ASP A 475 -46.72 -23.58 -5.68
C ASP A 475 -48.08 -23.67 -4.99
N SER A 476 -49.03 -24.33 -5.65
CA SER A 476 -50.41 -24.47 -5.16
C SER A 476 -50.47 -25.12 -3.78
N LEU A 477 -49.58 -26.07 -3.48
CA LEU A 477 -49.55 -26.78 -2.20
C LEU A 477 -49.09 -25.87 -1.06
N LYS A 478 -48.06 -25.05 -1.27
CA LYS A 478 -47.59 -24.08 -0.27
C LYS A 478 -48.64 -23.01 0.02
N ILE A 479 -49.35 -22.53 -1.01
CA ILE A 479 -50.46 -21.59 -0.83
C ILE A 479 -51.62 -22.23 -0.09
N SER A 480 -52.03 -23.44 -0.47
CA SER A 480 -53.05 -24.20 0.27
C SER A 480 -52.65 -24.37 1.73
N GLN A 481 -51.38 -24.63 2.02
CA GLN A 481 -50.89 -24.77 3.39
C GLN A 481 -51.00 -23.48 4.21
N ILE A 482 -50.71 -22.32 3.61
CA ILE A 482 -50.92 -21.02 4.27
C ILE A 482 -52.40 -20.83 4.60
N LEU A 483 -53.28 -21.03 3.62
CA LEU A 483 -54.72 -20.85 3.76
C LEU A 483 -55.34 -21.83 4.77
N ILE A 484 -54.98 -23.12 4.70
CA ILE A 484 -55.45 -24.16 5.63
C ILE A 484 -55.09 -23.78 7.08
N ASN A 485 -53.86 -23.32 7.33
CA ASN A 485 -53.44 -22.93 8.68
C ASN A 485 -54.24 -21.73 9.22
N LEU A 486 -54.49 -20.72 8.38
CA LEU A 486 -55.24 -19.53 8.80
C LEU A 486 -56.73 -19.82 8.96
N ILE A 487 -57.35 -20.52 8.01
CA ILE A 487 -58.78 -20.88 8.04
C ILE A 487 -59.08 -21.85 9.17
N SER A 488 -58.23 -22.86 9.38
CA SER A 488 -58.38 -23.80 10.50
C SER A 488 -58.30 -23.09 11.85
N ASN A 489 -57.40 -22.11 12.01
CA ASN A 489 -57.36 -21.26 13.20
C ASN A 489 -58.65 -20.44 13.35
N ALA A 490 -59.12 -19.79 12.29
CA ALA A 490 -60.38 -19.03 12.31
C ALA A 490 -61.58 -19.90 12.75
N ILE A 491 -61.72 -21.11 12.21
CA ILE A 491 -62.77 -22.09 12.59
C ILE A 491 -62.60 -22.53 14.04
N LYS A 492 -61.37 -22.75 14.47
CA LYS A 492 -61.06 -23.22 15.82
C LYS A 492 -61.32 -22.18 16.90
N PHE A 493 -61.10 -20.90 16.64
CA PHE A 493 -61.23 -19.83 17.63
C PHE A 493 -62.55 -19.04 17.54
N THR A 494 -63.42 -19.41 16.60
CA THR A 494 -64.75 -18.84 16.41
C THR A 494 -65.83 -19.87 16.67
N LYS A 495 -66.91 -19.49 17.37
CA LYS A 495 -68.08 -20.32 17.66
C LYS A 495 -69.33 -19.46 17.51
N LYS A 496 -70.30 -19.89 16.70
CA LYS A 496 -71.50 -19.09 16.36
C LYS A 496 -71.14 -17.69 15.83
N GLY A 497 -70.14 -17.62 14.96
CA GLY A 497 -69.63 -16.36 14.40
C GLY A 497 -69.38 -16.44 12.90
N THR A 498 -68.77 -15.38 12.37
CA THR A 498 -68.54 -15.24 10.94
C THR A 498 -67.05 -15.30 10.63
N ILE A 499 -66.71 -16.04 9.58
CA ILE A 499 -65.36 -16.14 9.02
C ILE A 499 -65.44 -15.59 7.59
N ARG A 500 -64.51 -14.71 7.23
CA ARG A 500 -64.42 -14.13 5.88
C ARG A 500 -63.05 -14.39 5.29
N LEU A 501 -63.04 -14.96 4.09
CA LEU A 501 -61.87 -15.06 3.23
C LEU A 501 -62.06 -14.11 2.05
N SER A 502 -61.18 -13.13 1.89
CA SER A 502 -61.13 -12.30 0.68
C SER A 502 -59.80 -12.41 -0.06
N VAL A 503 -59.90 -12.43 -1.38
CA VAL A 503 -58.75 -12.37 -2.30
C VAL A 503 -59.03 -11.27 -3.32
N GLU A 504 -58.20 -10.24 -3.32
CA GLU A 504 -58.37 -9.02 -4.12
C GLU A 504 -57.15 -8.76 -4.99
N LYS A 505 -57.34 -8.29 -6.22
CA LYS A 505 -56.22 -7.87 -7.07
C LYS A 505 -55.77 -6.47 -6.67
N VAL A 506 -54.50 -6.32 -6.30
CA VAL A 506 -53.92 -5.02 -5.88
C VAL A 506 -53.22 -4.32 -7.04
N ALA A 507 -52.43 -5.08 -7.79
CA ALA A 507 -51.64 -4.56 -8.90
C ALA A 507 -51.41 -5.65 -9.95
N GLU A 508 -51.22 -5.23 -11.19
CA GLU A 508 -51.03 -6.13 -12.32
C GLU A 508 -49.99 -5.54 -13.28
N THR A 509 -49.00 -6.34 -13.67
CA THR A 509 -48.01 -6.01 -14.71
C THR A 509 -48.24 -6.89 -15.93
N GLU A 510 -47.41 -6.75 -16.98
CA GLU A 510 -47.50 -7.61 -18.16
C GLU A 510 -47.29 -9.11 -17.83
N HIS A 511 -46.43 -9.40 -16.85
CA HIS A 511 -46.01 -10.78 -16.52
C HIS A 511 -46.54 -11.29 -15.17
N ASP A 512 -46.85 -10.40 -14.22
CA ASP A 512 -47.21 -10.78 -12.86
C ASP A 512 -48.54 -10.15 -12.42
N VAL A 513 -49.19 -10.77 -11.44
CA VAL A 513 -50.33 -10.23 -10.70
C VAL A 513 -50.03 -10.28 -9.20
N GLN A 514 -50.31 -9.18 -8.50
CA GLN A 514 -50.19 -9.09 -7.05
C GLN A 514 -51.57 -9.20 -6.40
N LEU A 515 -51.71 -10.18 -5.51
CA LEU A 515 -52.97 -10.51 -4.85
C LEU A 515 -52.87 -10.25 -3.35
N HIS A 516 -53.87 -9.58 -2.81
CA HIS A 516 -54.06 -9.38 -1.38
C HIS A 516 -54.96 -10.47 -0.82
N PHE A 517 -54.48 -11.16 0.20
CA PHE A 517 -55.25 -12.17 0.92
C PHE A 517 -55.62 -11.62 2.30
N CYS A 518 -56.88 -11.78 2.67
CA CYS A 518 -57.38 -11.43 3.99
C CYS A 518 -58.23 -12.57 4.56
N VAL A 519 -57.85 -13.05 5.75
CA VAL A 519 -58.60 -14.04 6.53
C VAL A 519 -59.03 -13.39 7.83
N GLN A 520 -60.33 -13.20 7.98
CA GLN A 520 -60.94 -12.53 9.12
C GLN A 520 -61.89 -13.46 9.86
N ASP A 521 -61.89 -13.40 11.19
CA ASP A 521 -62.82 -14.10 12.06
C ASP A 521 -63.37 -13.19 13.16
N THR A 522 -64.59 -13.48 13.63
CA THR A 522 -65.23 -12.79 14.77
C THR A 522 -65.06 -13.57 16.09
N GLY A 523 -63.95 -14.29 16.23
CA GLY A 523 -63.66 -15.14 17.38
C GLY A 523 -63.15 -14.39 18.61
N ILE A 524 -62.50 -15.12 19.51
CA ILE A 524 -62.02 -14.59 20.82
C ILE A 524 -60.93 -13.50 20.72
N GLY A 525 -60.34 -13.29 19.54
CA GLY A 525 -59.22 -12.36 19.37
C GLY A 525 -57.93 -12.75 20.11
N ILE A 526 -56.87 -11.97 19.91
CA ILE A 526 -55.53 -12.18 20.47
C ILE A 526 -55.15 -10.97 21.32
N PRO A 527 -54.87 -11.15 22.63
CA PRO A 527 -54.44 -10.06 23.51
C PRO A 527 -53.16 -9.38 23.02
N LYS A 528 -53.09 -8.05 23.14
CA LYS A 528 -52.00 -7.22 22.58
C LYS A 528 -50.60 -7.66 23.00
N GLU A 529 -50.43 -8.10 24.25
CA GLU A 529 -49.15 -8.59 24.79
C GLU A 529 -48.65 -9.87 24.12
N LYS A 530 -49.52 -10.60 23.43
CA LYS A 530 -49.23 -11.89 22.80
C LYS A 530 -49.09 -11.80 21.28
N GLN A 531 -49.51 -10.70 20.66
CA GLN A 531 -49.56 -10.55 19.20
C GLN A 531 -48.18 -10.68 18.52
N GLU A 532 -47.09 -10.26 19.17
CA GLU A 532 -45.73 -10.49 18.63
C GLU A 532 -45.29 -11.95 18.81
N LYS A 533 -45.69 -12.58 19.92
CA LYS A 533 -45.26 -13.93 20.30
C LYS A 533 -46.01 -15.04 19.58
N VAL A 534 -47.19 -14.79 18.98
CA VAL A 534 -47.95 -15.86 18.28
C VAL A 534 -47.24 -16.40 17.04
N PHE A 535 -46.25 -15.68 16.51
CA PHE A 535 -45.42 -16.12 15.39
C PHE A 535 -44.13 -16.85 15.83
N GLU A 536 -43.84 -16.94 17.12
CA GLU A 536 -42.72 -17.73 17.66
C GLU A 536 -43.07 -19.22 17.74
N MET A 537 -42.07 -20.09 17.59
CA MET A 537 -42.28 -21.54 17.67
C MET A 537 -42.68 -21.96 19.10
N PHE A 538 -43.68 -22.85 19.21
CA PHE A 538 -44.17 -23.40 20.48
C PHE A 538 -44.81 -22.39 21.44
N SER A 539 -45.20 -21.21 20.94
CA SER A 539 -45.93 -20.20 21.69
C SER A 539 -47.40 -20.61 21.87
N GLN A 540 -47.65 -21.55 22.79
CA GLN A 540 -49.01 -21.95 23.21
C GLN A 540 -49.33 -21.39 24.60
N ASN A 541 -50.59 -21.01 24.81
CA ASN A 541 -51.10 -20.58 26.11
C ASN A 541 -51.13 -21.77 27.10
N HIS A 542 -50.12 -21.93 27.96
CA HIS A 542 -50.16 -22.93 29.04
C HIS A 542 -51.15 -22.61 30.17
N ASN A 543 -51.82 -21.44 30.15
CA ASN A 543 -52.64 -20.94 31.26
C ASN A 543 -54.15 -20.80 30.97
N VAL A 544 -54.70 -21.46 29.95
CA VAL A 544 -56.16 -21.49 29.71
C VAL A 544 -56.68 -22.90 29.95
N VAL A 545 -57.55 -23.05 30.96
CA VAL A 545 -58.11 -24.33 31.46
C VAL A 545 -59.11 -24.99 30.49
N ASN A 546 -59.34 -24.43 29.30
CA ASN A 546 -60.27 -24.98 28.31
C ASN A 546 -59.54 -25.86 27.28
N GLU A 547 -59.70 -27.17 27.41
CA GLU A 547 -59.21 -28.20 26.46
C GLU A 547 -59.72 -27.99 25.02
N GLU A 548 -60.76 -27.18 24.80
CA GLU A 548 -61.36 -26.91 23.48
C GLU A 548 -60.45 -26.17 22.48
N TYR A 549 -59.32 -25.57 22.91
CA TYR A 549 -58.51 -24.66 22.07
C TYR A 549 -57.03 -25.06 21.92
N GLN A 550 -56.65 -26.32 22.20
CA GLN A 550 -55.25 -26.77 22.11
C GLN A 550 -54.81 -27.11 20.66
N GLY A 551 -53.60 -26.74 20.24
CA GLY A 551 -53.06 -27.04 18.90
C GLY A 551 -51.54 -26.78 18.86
N SER A 552 -50.82 -27.29 17.86
CA SER A 552 -49.34 -27.44 17.88
C SER A 552 -48.49 -26.19 18.12
N GLY A 553 -49.02 -24.97 17.96
CA GLY A 553 -48.24 -23.72 18.12
C GLY A 553 -47.17 -23.52 17.05
N LEU A 554 -47.23 -24.29 15.96
CA LEU A 554 -46.30 -24.22 14.83
C LEU A 554 -46.94 -23.64 13.55
N GLY A 555 -48.28 -23.57 13.49
CA GLY A 555 -48.99 -23.14 12.28
C GLY A 555 -48.63 -21.72 11.81
N LEU A 556 -48.68 -20.73 12.70
CA LEU A 556 -48.38 -19.33 12.34
C LEU A 556 -46.89 -19.08 12.08
N SER A 557 -45.99 -19.81 12.75
CA SER A 557 -44.55 -19.72 12.47
C SER A 557 -44.19 -20.35 11.12
N ILE A 558 -44.89 -21.42 10.70
CA ILE A 558 -44.81 -21.98 9.36
C ILE A 558 -45.35 -20.99 8.32
N VAL A 559 -46.51 -20.38 8.55
CA VAL A 559 -47.08 -19.35 7.65
C VAL A 559 -46.10 -18.20 7.44
N LYS A 560 -45.50 -17.67 8.52
CA LYS A 560 -44.51 -16.59 8.45
C LYS A 560 -43.30 -16.99 7.59
N LYS A 561 -42.74 -18.18 7.80
CA LYS A 561 -41.61 -18.67 7.01
C LYS A 561 -41.97 -18.97 5.55
N LEU A 562 -43.17 -19.48 5.27
CA LEU A 562 -43.63 -19.72 3.90
C LEU A 562 -43.83 -18.41 3.13
N LEU A 563 -44.38 -17.38 3.77
CA LEU A 563 -44.54 -16.06 3.16
C LEU A 563 -43.19 -15.37 2.88
N GLN A 564 -42.19 -15.59 3.73
CA GLN A 564 -40.81 -15.14 3.45
C GLN A 564 -40.24 -15.74 2.16
N LEU A 565 -40.63 -16.96 1.76
CA LEU A 565 -40.21 -17.52 0.47
C LEU A 565 -40.82 -16.75 -0.72
N TYR A 566 -41.99 -16.14 -0.53
CA TYR A 566 -42.69 -15.31 -1.52
C TYR A 566 -42.31 -13.82 -1.41
N ASP A 567 -41.27 -13.47 -0.64
CA ASP A 567 -40.93 -12.09 -0.29
C ASP A 567 -42.12 -11.29 0.28
N SER A 568 -43.02 -11.97 0.99
CA SER A 568 -44.23 -11.40 1.62
C SER A 568 -44.10 -11.41 3.14
N GLU A 569 -44.71 -10.42 3.77
CA GLU A 569 -44.91 -10.39 5.23
C GLU A 569 -46.38 -10.64 5.58
N ILE A 570 -46.62 -11.20 6.77
CA ILE A 570 -47.96 -11.36 7.34
C ILE A 570 -48.23 -10.24 8.34
N HIS A 571 -49.39 -9.59 8.19
CA HIS A 571 -49.88 -8.59 9.11
C HIS A 571 -51.03 -9.16 9.94
N LEU A 572 -51.09 -8.73 11.20
CA LEU A 572 -52.08 -9.18 12.19
C LEU A 572 -52.77 -7.96 12.80
N GLU A 573 -54.08 -7.90 12.69
CA GLU A 573 -54.93 -6.99 13.43
C GLU A 573 -55.91 -7.80 14.27
N SER A 574 -55.84 -7.68 15.60
CA SER A 574 -56.70 -8.46 16.49
C SER A 574 -57.08 -7.67 17.73
N THR A 575 -58.34 -7.81 18.13
CA THR A 575 -58.88 -7.23 19.36
C THR A 575 -59.60 -8.32 20.14
N GLU A 576 -59.29 -8.43 21.43
CA GLU A 576 -59.85 -9.45 22.31
C GLU A 576 -61.38 -9.37 22.36
N ASN A 577 -62.05 -10.52 22.18
CA ASN A 577 -63.49 -10.72 22.06
C ASN A 577 -64.18 -10.01 20.88
N VAL A 578 -63.42 -9.48 19.91
CA VAL A 578 -63.96 -8.88 18.69
C VAL A 578 -63.63 -9.74 17.47
N GLY A 579 -62.40 -10.24 17.38
CA GLY A 579 -61.96 -11.05 16.25
C GLY A 579 -60.50 -10.86 15.87
N THR A 580 -60.09 -11.58 14.83
CA THR A 580 -58.73 -11.52 14.29
C THR A 580 -58.76 -11.39 12.78
N THR A 581 -57.87 -10.57 12.23
CA THR A 581 -57.66 -10.39 10.80
C THR A 581 -56.18 -10.63 10.50
N PHE A 582 -55.91 -11.56 9.58
CA PHE A 582 -54.59 -11.78 9.01
C PHE A 582 -54.58 -11.35 7.55
N THR A 583 -53.60 -10.53 7.15
CA THR A 583 -53.44 -10.05 5.78
C THR A 583 -52.03 -10.25 5.26
N PHE A 584 -51.88 -10.51 3.96
CA PHE A 584 -50.58 -10.67 3.29
C PHE A 584 -50.73 -10.53 1.77
N ASP A 585 -49.63 -10.21 1.07
CA ASP A 585 -49.63 -9.95 -0.37
C ASP A 585 -48.68 -10.91 -1.11
N ILE A 586 -49.18 -11.64 -2.09
CA ILE A 586 -48.34 -12.56 -2.89
C ILE A 586 -48.35 -12.14 -4.36
N ARG A 587 -47.17 -12.14 -4.96
CA ARG A 587 -46.99 -11.95 -6.40
C ARG A 587 -46.95 -13.30 -7.11
N PHE A 588 -47.83 -13.48 -8.09
CA PHE A 588 -47.85 -14.66 -8.97
C PHE A 588 -47.55 -14.27 -10.41
N PRO A 589 -46.65 -14.99 -11.10
CA PRO A 589 -46.57 -14.92 -12.55
C PRO A 589 -47.86 -15.42 -13.20
N LYS A 590 -48.28 -14.76 -14.28
CA LYS A 590 -49.44 -15.18 -15.09
C LYS A 590 -49.06 -16.36 -15.97
N ALA A 591 -49.97 -17.30 -16.15
CA ALA A 591 -49.77 -18.36 -17.14
C ALA A 591 -49.86 -17.80 -18.56
N THR A 592 -48.81 -17.97 -19.38
CA THR A 592 -48.89 -17.74 -20.83
C THR A 592 -49.73 -18.83 -21.49
N GLU A 593 -50.55 -18.47 -22.49
CA GLU A 593 -51.59 -19.28 -23.17
C GLU A 593 -51.18 -20.65 -23.77
N ASN A 594 -49.99 -21.18 -23.51
CA ASN A 594 -49.62 -22.54 -23.87
C ASN A 594 -49.01 -23.27 -22.67
N THR A 595 -49.86 -23.85 -21.82
CA THR A 595 -49.51 -25.04 -21.06
C THR A 595 -50.78 -25.87 -20.86
N ASP A 596 -50.72 -27.12 -21.33
CA ASP A 596 -51.82 -28.10 -21.38
C ASP A 596 -52.52 -28.28 -20.03
N ALA A 597 -53.62 -27.56 -19.83
CA ALA A 597 -54.55 -27.75 -18.73
C ALA A 597 -55.84 -28.38 -19.24
N LYS A 598 -55.81 -29.70 -19.46
CA LYS A 598 -57.01 -30.54 -19.53
C LYS A 598 -56.75 -31.86 -18.82
N ALA A 599 -57.18 -31.96 -17.57
CA ALA A 599 -57.80 -33.17 -16.99
C ALA A 599 -58.03 -33.00 -15.47
N GLU A 600 -59.04 -32.24 -15.08
CA GLU A 600 -59.84 -32.61 -13.90
C GLU A 600 -61.29 -32.74 -14.38
N LEU A 601 -61.68 -33.96 -14.71
CA LEU A 601 -63.07 -34.37 -14.95
C LEU A 601 -63.31 -35.66 -14.17
N ASP A 602 -64.36 -35.62 -13.36
CA ASP A 602 -65.01 -36.65 -12.53
C ASP A 602 -64.57 -38.11 -12.72
N ILE A 603 -64.13 -38.74 -11.62
CA ILE A 603 -63.58 -40.11 -11.55
C ILE A 603 -64.69 -41.18 -11.35
N GLU A 604 -65.96 -40.81 -11.39
CA GLU A 604 -67.02 -41.73 -10.96
C GLU A 604 -67.32 -42.87 -11.96
N ASP A 605 -67.04 -42.73 -13.26
CA ASP A 605 -67.61 -43.62 -14.30
C ASP A 605 -66.61 -44.53 -15.09
N VAL A 606 -65.36 -44.71 -14.62
CA VAL A 606 -64.36 -45.53 -15.33
C VAL A 606 -64.34 -46.98 -14.78
N ASP A 607 -64.50 -47.98 -15.67
CA ASP A 607 -64.40 -49.40 -15.34
C ASP A 607 -62.96 -49.92 -15.44
N PHE A 608 -62.39 -50.27 -14.28
CA PHE A 608 -61.03 -50.82 -14.16
C PHE A 608 -61.01 -52.34 -13.95
N SER A 609 -62.16 -53.03 -14.07
CA SER A 609 -62.28 -54.46 -13.71
C SER A 609 -61.45 -55.42 -14.58
N HIS A 610 -61.01 -54.99 -15.76
CA HIS A 610 -60.16 -55.76 -16.66
C HIS A 610 -58.67 -55.67 -16.31
N LEU A 611 -58.28 -54.79 -15.39
CA LEU A 611 -56.89 -54.54 -15.05
C LEU A 611 -56.32 -55.53 -14.04
N LYS A 612 -55.07 -55.94 -14.27
CA LYS A 612 -54.24 -56.69 -13.34
C LYS A 612 -53.01 -55.90 -12.93
N MET A 613 -52.93 -55.56 -11.65
CA MET A 613 -51.85 -54.75 -11.07
C MET A 613 -50.98 -55.54 -10.09
N LEU A 614 -49.71 -55.13 -9.97
CA LEU A 614 -48.79 -55.62 -8.96
C LEU A 614 -48.47 -54.52 -7.96
N VAL A 615 -48.60 -54.82 -6.67
CA VAL A 615 -48.17 -53.93 -5.58
C VAL A 615 -46.95 -54.53 -4.91
N VAL A 616 -45.85 -53.79 -4.92
CA VAL A 616 -44.58 -54.16 -4.29
C VAL A 616 -44.33 -53.19 -3.14
N ASP A 617 -44.40 -53.68 -1.91
CA ASP A 617 -44.26 -52.89 -0.68
C ASP A 617 -43.80 -53.83 0.44
N ASP A 618 -42.81 -53.48 1.24
CA ASP A 618 -42.33 -54.35 2.33
C ASP A 618 -43.23 -54.27 3.59
N ASN A 619 -44.08 -53.25 3.68
CA ASN A 619 -44.99 -53.03 4.79
C ASN A 619 -46.36 -53.67 4.54
N LYS A 620 -46.64 -54.73 5.31
CA LYS A 620 -47.91 -55.49 5.26
C LYS A 620 -49.16 -54.61 5.41
N ILE A 621 -49.10 -53.51 6.16
CA ILE A 621 -50.25 -52.60 6.33
C ILE A 621 -50.52 -51.84 5.03
N ASN A 622 -49.47 -51.30 4.39
CA ASN A 622 -49.60 -50.60 3.12
C ASN A 622 -50.08 -51.53 2.00
N GLN A 623 -49.57 -52.77 1.98
CA GLN A 623 -50.03 -53.81 1.08
C GLN A 623 -51.55 -54.03 1.20
N MET A 624 -52.04 -54.21 2.44
CA MET A 624 -53.46 -54.43 2.71
C MET A 624 -54.32 -53.23 2.35
N LEU A 625 -53.91 -52.02 2.72
CA LEU A 625 -54.62 -50.77 2.41
C LEU A 625 -54.72 -50.55 0.89
N THR A 626 -53.60 -50.66 0.19
CA THR A 626 -53.54 -50.44 -1.27
C THR A 626 -54.42 -51.45 -2.00
N LYS A 627 -54.37 -52.73 -1.60
CA LYS A 627 -55.25 -53.76 -2.16
C LYS A 627 -56.72 -53.49 -1.85
N LYS A 628 -57.05 -53.01 -0.65
CA LYS A 628 -58.43 -52.64 -0.32
C LYS A 628 -58.93 -51.51 -1.21
N ILE A 629 -58.13 -50.46 -1.41
CA ILE A 629 -58.45 -49.33 -2.28
C ILE A 629 -58.66 -49.81 -3.73
N LEU A 630 -57.71 -50.56 -4.29
CA LEU A 630 -57.82 -51.10 -5.66
C LEU A 630 -59.03 -52.04 -5.83
N SER A 631 -59.38 -52.81 -4.79
CA SER A 631 -60.54 -53.70 -4.81
C SER A 631 -61.89 -52.98 -4.93
N THR A 632 -61.98 -51.71 -4.48
CA THR A 632 -63.21 -50.90 -4.62
C THR A 632 -63.62 -50.67 -6.07
N LYS A 633 -62.66 -50.72 -7.00
CA LYS A 633 -62.86 -50.63 -8.45
C LYS A 633 -62.67 -51.97 -9.17
N LYS A 634 -62.72 -53.09 -8.42
CA LYS A 634 -62.62 -54.48 -8.92
C LYS A 634 -61.31 -54.82 -9.66
N ILE A 635 -60.23 -54.08 -9.40
CA ILE A 635 -58.92 -54.34 -10.02
C ILE A 635 -58.29 -55.62 -9.43
N ALA A 636 -57.86 -56.55 -10.28
CA ALA A 636 -57.14 -57.74 -9.84
C ALA A 636 -55.73 -57.34 -9.36
N THR A 637 -55.39 -57.66 -8.11
CA THR A 637 -54.14 -57.16 -7.49
C THR A 637 -53.34 -58.29 -6.86
N ASP A 638 -52.13 -58.51 -7.35
CA ASP A 638 -51.12 -59.34 -6.71
C ASP A 638 -50.22 -58.47 -5.81
N ILE A 639 -49.76 -59.03 -4.68
CA ILE A 639 -48.91 -58.35 -3.71
C ILE A 639 -47.62 -59.16 -3.51
N VAL A 640 -46.49 -58.47 -3.47
CA VAL A 640 -45.19 -59.02 -3.09
C VAL A 640 -44.49 -58.12 -2.08
N ALA A 641 -43.57 -58.69 -1.31
CA ALA A 641 -42.91 -57.98 -0.19
C ALA A 641 -41.50 -57.46 -0.52
N SER A 642 -40.93 -57.83 -1.68
CA SER A 642 -39.57 -57.44 -2.06
C SER A 642 -39.39 -57.21 -3.56
N GLY A 643 -38.38 -56.43 -3.92
CA GLY A 643 -37.98 -56.21 -5.31
C GLY A 643 -37.55 -57.50 -6.01
N ALA A 644 -36.94 -58.45 -5.29
CA ALA A 644 -36.54 -59.75 -5.83
C ALA A 644 -37.76 -60.60 -6.22
N GLU A 645 -38.77 -60.67 -5.36
CA GLU A 645 -40.04 -61.34 -5.67
C GLU A 645 -40.76 -60.67 -6.84
N ALA A 646 -40.74 -59.33 -6.89
CA ALA A 646 -41.34 -58.59 -8.01
C ALA A 646 -40.71 -58.97 -9.35
N ILE A 647 -39.38 -59.08 -9.43
CA ILE A 647 -38.69 -59.49 -10.65
C ILE A 647 -39.16 -60.87 -11.11
N GLU A 648 -39.20 -61.85 -10.19
CA GLU A 648 -39.57 -63.22 -10.52
C GLU A 648 -41.04 -63.35 -10.94
N ILE A 649 -41.94 -62.63 -10.26
CA ILE A 649 -43.37 -62.65 -10.59
C ILE A 649 -43.65 -61.94 -11.92
N VAL A 650 -42.97 -60.82 -12.22
CA VAL A 650 -43.13 -60.07 -13.48
C VAL A 650 -42.55 -60.81 -14.69
N LYS A 651 -41.57 -61.70 -14.50
CA LYS A 651 -41.09 -62.59 -15.58
C LYS A 651 -42.15 -63.60 -16.01
N ASN A 652 -42.94 -64.10 -15.05
CA ASN A 652 -43.84 -65.23 -15.25
C ASN A 652 -45.31 -64.81 -15.47
N ASN A 653 -45.66 -63.56 -15.17
CA ASN A 653 -47.02 -63.05 -15.28
C ASN A 653 -47.07 -61.72 -16.03
N HIS A 654 -48.22 -61.43 -16.64
CA HIS A 654 -48.49 -60.13 -17.25
C HIS A 654 -49.20 -59.21 -16.23
N TYR A 655 -48.76 -57.95 -16.20
CA TYR A 655 -49.35 -56.88 -15.39
C TYR A 655 -49.49 -55.63 -16.26
N ASP A 656 -50.59 -54.91 -16.00
CA ASP A 656 -50.95 -53.66 -16.65
C ASP A 656 -50.24 -52.46 -16.00
N LEU A 657 -50.05 -52.50 -14.68
CA LEU A 657 -49.32 -51.46 -13.94
C LEU A 657 -48.67 -52.05 -12.68
N ILE A 658 -47.49 -51.56 -12.34
CA ILE A 658 -46.76 -51.93 -11.13
C ILE A 658 -46.62 -50.71 -10.22
N LEU A 659 -47.12 -50.80 -8.99
CA LEU A 659 -46.82 -49.88 -7.90
C LEU A 659 -45.58 -50.41 -7.16
N MET A 660 -44.46 -49.68 -7.23
CA MET A 660 -43.16 -50.13 -6.73
C MET A 660 -42.68 -49.25 -5.59
N ASP A 661 -42.63 -49.76 -4.35
CA ASP A 661 -41.97 -49.02 -3.27
C ASP A 661 -40.48 -48.84 -3.60
N ILE A 662 -39.98 -47.64 -3.31
CA ILE A 662 -38.57 -47.31 -3.50
C ILE A 662 -37.74 -47.93 -2.38
N HIS A 663 -38.22 -47.89 -1.14
CA HIS A 663 -37.44 -48.26 0.02
C HIS A 663 -37.87 -49.63 0.52
N MET A 664 -37.20 -50.67 0.00
CA MET A 664 -37.37 -52.04 0.44
C MET A 664 -36.01 -52.62 0.86
N PRO A 665 -35.98 -53.53 1.85
CA PRO A 665 -34.76 -54.22 2.26
C PRO A 665 -34.23 -55.14 1.16
N GLU A 666 -32.92 -55.38 1.20
CA GLU A 666 -32.13 -56.22 0.28
C GLU A 666 -32.01 -55.69 -1.16
N MET A 667 -33.14 -55.40 -1.82
CA MET A 667 -33.19 -54.84 -3.16
C MET A 667 -34.19 -53.70 -3.21
N ASP A 668 -33.69 -52.50 -3.50
CA ASP A 668 -34.52 -51.30 -3.54
C ASP A 668 -35.37 -51.22 -4.83
N GLY A 669 -36.37 -50.34 -4.84
CA GLY A 669 -37.27 -50.19 -5.99
C GLY A 669 -36.56 -49.69 -7.26
N TYR A 670 -35.45 -48.96 -7.15
CA TYR A 670 -34.67 -48.48 -8.29
C TYR A 670 -33.96 -49.65 -8.99
N GLU A 671 -33.33 -50.52 -8.19
CA GLU A 671 -32.64 -51.72 -8.64
C GLU A 671 -33.64 -52.72 -9.24
N ALA A 672 -34.77 -52.93 -8.56
CA ALA A 672 -35.85 -53.80 -9.05
C ALA A 672 -36.43 -53.31 -10.39
N THR A 673 -36.72 -52.01 -10.50
CA THR A 673 -37.19 -51.39 -11.75
C THR A 673 -36.14 -51.54 -12.85
N SER A 674 -34.89 -51.23 -12.57
CA SER A 674 -33.79 -51.36 -13.54
C SER A 674 -33.63 -52.80 -14.03
N ALA A 675 -33.84 -53.79 -13.14
CA ALA A 675 -33.82 -55.20 -13.49
C ALA A 675 -35.03 -55.60 -14.35
N ILE A 676 -36.24 -55.16 -13.99
CA ILE A 676 -37.46 -55.40 -14.78
C ILE A 676 -37.34 -54.80 -16.18
N ARG A 677 -36.80 -53.59 -16.31
CA ARG A 677 -36.61 -52.89 -17.59
C ARG A 677 -35.70 -53.63 -18.58
N LYS A 678 -34.85 -54.56 -18.12
CA LYS A 678 -34.04 -55.41 -19.01
C LYS A 678 -34.87 -56.37 -19.85
N PHE A 679 -36.01 -56.84 -19.33
CA PHE A 679 -36.87 -57.82 -20.03
C PHE A 679 -38.30 -57.33 -20.29
N ASN A 680 -38.81 -56.34 -19.54
CA ASN A 680 -40.09 -55.70 -19.77
C ASN A 680 -39.96 -54.16 -19.79
N LYS A 681 -39.85 -53.61 -21.01
CA LYS A 681 -39.69 -52.17 -21.25
C LYS A 681 -41.00 -51.39 -21.26
N LYS A 682 -42.14 -52.07 -21.34
CA LYS A 682 -43.43 -51.45 -21.66
C LYS A 682 -44.34 -51.27 -20.45
N VAL A 683 -44.31 -52.17 -19.49
CA VAL A 683 -45.19 -52.08 -18.31
C VAL A 683 -44.93 -50.77 -17.55
N PRO A 684 -45.96 -49.92 -17.33
CA PRO A 684 -45.86 -48.75 -16.46
C PRO A 684 -45.44 -49.17 -15.04
N ILE A 685 -44.36 -48.58 -14.54
CA ILE A 685 -43.89 -48.74 -13.16
C ILE A 685 -43.98 -47.38 -12.48
N ILE A 686 -44.83 -47.28 -11.47
CA ILE A 686 -45.07 -46.05 -10.72
C ILE A 686 -44.35 -46.17 -9.37
N ALA A 687 -43.51 -45.20 -9.07
CA ALA A 687 -42.80 -45.11 -7.80
C ALA A 687 -43.80 -44.86 -6.67
N PHE A 688 -43.77 -45.71 -5.64
CA PHE A 688 -44.74 -45.70 -4.54
C PHE A 688 -44.02 -45.34 -3.23
N THR A 689 -43.74 -44.06 -3.02
CA THR A 689 -42.72 -43.60 -2.05
C THR A 689 -43.25 -42.63 -0.99
N ALA A 690 -42.56 -42.52 0.14
CA ALA A 690 -42.79 -41.50 1.18
C ALA A 690 -41.86 -40.27 1.07
N VAL A 691 -41.01 -40.19 0.03
CA VAL A 691 -39.98 -39.14 -0.14
C VAL A 691 -40.56 -37.92 -0.89
N SER A 692 -40.13 -36.72 -0.50
CA SER A 692 -40.48 -35.46 -1.18
C SER A 692 -39.85 -35.36 -2.57
N LEU A 693 -40.59 -34.77 -3.53
CA LEU A 693 -40.26 -34.68 -4.97
C LEU A 693 -38.83 -34.20 -5.31
N ASP A 694 -38.26 -33.28 -4.53
CA ASP A 694 -37.09 -32.51 -4.96
C ASP A 694 -35.77 -33.31 -5.00
N ASP A 695 -35.58 -34.32 -4.13
CA ASP A 695 -34.30 -35.06 -4.01
C ASP A 695 -34.25 -36.38 -4.81
N SER A 696 -35.40 -36.90 -5.24
CA SER A 696 -35.54 -38.27 -5.78
C SER A 696 -35.91 -38.34 -7.27
N LEU A 697 -36.47 -37.26 -7.85
CA LEU A 697 -36.90 -37.21 -9.25
C LEU A 697 -35.84 -37.69 -10.26
N PRO A 698 -34.56 -37.23 -10.21
CA PRO A 698 -33.55 -37.71 -11.16
C PRO A 698 -33.27 -39.21 -11.05
N LYS A 699 -33.31 -39.78 -9.84
CA LYS A 699 -33.07 -41.22 -9.62
C LYS A 699 -34.26 -42.06 -10.07
N ILE A 700 -35.49 -41.58 -9.87
CA ILE A 700 -36.73 -42.23 -10.30
C ILE A 700 -36.80 -42.32 -11.82
N ILE A 701 -36.47 -41.23 -12.52
CA ILE A 701 -36.45 -41.22 -14.00
C ILE A 701 -35.33 -42.15 -14.51
N ASN A 702 -34.12 -42.06 -13.93
CA ASN A 702 -32.97 -42.85 -14.38
C ASN A 702 -33.14 -44.36 -14.17
N SER A 703 -33.93 -44.81 -13.20
CA SER A 703 -34.22 -46.25 -13.00
C SER A 703 -35.22 -46.80 -14.01
N GLY A 704 -35.90 -45.92 -14.76
CA GLY A 704 -36.92 -46.28 -15.76
C GLY A 704 -38.34 -46.35 -15.21
N MET A 705 -38.62 -45.76 -14.04
CA MET A 705 -40.00 -45.56 -13.56
C MET A 705 -40.70 -44.48 -14.40
N ASN A 706 -42.02 -44.60 -14.52
CA ASN A 706 -42.83 -43.78 -15.42
C ASN A 706 -43.46 -42.57 -14.72
N ASP A 707 -43.81 -42.71 -13.44
CA ASP A 707 -44.40 -41.66 -12.62
C ASP A 707 -44.17 -41.96 -11.13
N MET A 708 -44.73 -41.14 -10.24
CA MET A 708 -44.74 -41.40 -8.81
C MET A 708 -46.08 -41.09 -8.15
N ILE A 709 -46.33 -41.75 -7.03
CA ILE A 709 -47.38 -41.40 -6.09
C ILE A 709 -46.82 -41.41 -4.66
N ILE A 710 -47.08 -40.32 -3.93
CA ILE A 710 -46.52 -40.09 -2.59
C ILE A 710 -47.47 -40.67 -1.54
N LYS A 711 -46.94 -41.46 -0.60
CA LYS A 711 -47.66 -41.97 0.57
C LYS A 711 -47.65 -40.93 1.70
N PRO A 712 -48.79 -40.66 2.38
CA PRO A 712 -50.12 -41.24 2.15
C PRO A 712 -50.81 -40.57 0.94
N PHE A 713 -51.48 -41.39 0.12
CA PHE A 713 -52.21 -40.94 -1.06
C PHE A 713 -53.72 -41.05 -0.83
N VAL A 714 -54.48 -40.21 -1.51
CA VAL A 714 -55.94 -40.32 -1.56
C VAL A 714 -56.33 -41.21 -2.74
N ALA A 715 -57.38 -42.03 -2.59
CA ALA A 715 -57.80 -42.97 -3.63
C ALA A 715 -58.03 -42.30 -5.00
N SER A 716 -58.55 -41.07 -5.03
CA SER A 716 -58.76 -40.28 -6.25
C SER A 716 -57.46 -40.05 -7.03
N GLN A 717 -56.36 -39.73 -6.34
CA GLN A 717 -55.05 -39.50 -6.97
C GLN A 717 -54.50 -40.77 -7.61
N LEU A 718 -54.66 -41.91 -6.93
CA LEU A 718 -54.24 -43.21 -7.48
C LEU A 718 -55.04 -43.58 -8.73
N PHE A 719 -56.36 -43.40 -8.72
CA PHE A 719 -57.19 -43.72 -9.89
C PHE A 719 -56.97 -42.77 -11.07
N ALA A 720 -56.74 -41.47 -10.82
CA ALA A 720 -56.36 -40.53 -11.87
C ALA A 720 -55.04 -40.95 -12.55
N LEU A 721 -54.06 -41.40 -11.75
CA LEU A 721 -52.79 -41.88 -12.25
C LEU A 721 -52.92 -43.18 -13.04
N ILE A 722 -53.73 -44.13 -12.56
CA ILE A 722 -54.03 -45.37 -13.30
C ILE A 722 -54.67 -45.01 -14.65
N ARG A 723 -55.67 -44.12 -14.67
CA ARG A 723 -56.31 -43.67 -15.91
C ARG A 723 -55.30 -43.08 -16.91
N LYS A 724 -54.37 -42.26 -16.44
CA LYS A 724 -53.31 -41.63 -17.27
C LYS A 724 -52.49 -42.67 -18.05
N TYR A 725 -52.17 -43.81 -17.45
CA TYR A 725 -51.33 -44.84 -18.07
C TYR A 725 -52.08 -45.93 -18.82
N MET A 726 -53.40 -46.05 -18.58
CA MET A 726 -54.20 -47.15 -19.12
C MET A 726 -55.07 -46.78 -20.31
N GLU A 727 -54.97 -45.54 -20.84
CA GLU A 727 -55.77 -45.01 -21.98
C GLU A 727 -57.21 -45.56 -22.00
N VAL A 728 -58.04 -45.10 -21.06
CA VAL A 728 -59.51 -45.22 -21.16
C VAL A 728 -60.12 -43.88 -21.56
#